data_AF-A0A3P1C2G8-F1
#
_entry.id   AF-A0A3P1C2G8-F1
#
_cell.length_a   1.000
_cell.length_b   1.000
_cell.length_c   1.000
_cell.angle_alpha   90.00
_cell.angle_beta   90.00
_cell.angle_gamma   90.00
#
_symmetry.space_group_name_H-M   'P 1'
#
loop_
_entity.id
_entity.type
_entity.pdbx_description
1 polymer ?
#
loop_
_entity_poly.entity_id
_entity_poly.type
_entity_poly.pdbx_seq_one_letter_code
_entity_poly.pdbx_strand_id
1 'polypeptide(L)'
;MFRRDSIYRFLNLQSGEGKTVLLFVVYSLLMGGAVALFFASTTSLFLINFERTQLPIAFISSGSLVYVLGLVVQHLRKKASFLRVNGYLLVFMLLSVAGLLVASSTLHNKWIYFVLYLWNRVFVFIHGITFWATAGRVFNFGQTKRLISFISTGDVIASMVSYLSVPLLLNFVSTDGLLDMALVLLVLCALLMTYIYKRFQPQLTTEPPVKTEGKPVVETGAMVSKSYEFHLSILALLTVFGLIYVEFMFTIQSKEVFPNKELLAGFLGIFFGICAVIELFVKSFLYNRLLSAYSIRAGIVMLPVALLVSYSLGAVYGTVYGTTSFFFALIALSRFFLSSVRRSISEPAFQVLFQPIPAAERTLMQSRIEGGPKAIGSILPGIILLILTSFSFITLVHLSYLFLAVLIFWTVISFRIQPEYRATLNAAVIRSATLAYKKVIDHTTIRPRAERSLSSSQAFSAMLRLAESENPDDRALAATELGYSGRYYAYTHLMTLLYDENPTVRKAALLASGALRKPELWPRLFEHLLDNAYRQTATAALLTVGEAVIPALTRFFSHASLTGEQQVHIVGMINEMGGDAALRFLRARINHPVQIVRDKVFEGLNHLNHRATVLERPHILLQLDEQVGLLVWLTAARLDLDSFPRNAPMINALRQEKNTIVPKVFNLLATLYGDNRFDLISQLITKENDEIKSYLIELLSTALPEEVKGSILPLFSDISFVERLRKSSVSHPQQHLSIEERLHDIINKDFNKLTHRLKAVAIRELLDWHQSDPTIILVANVTSPDEMIAETAFYVLKTLNPTRFSELYRILALQPESDRFRVASRVNDLQSEAELLLFKQEELILDEEV
;
A
#
# COMPACT_ATOMS: atom_id res chain seq x y z
N MET A 1 -32.25 16.42 10.56
CA MET A 1 -32.08 15.06 11.09
C MET A 1 -31.17 14.29 10.14
N PHE A 2 -29.86 14.18 10.44
CA PHE A 2 -28.89 13.54 9.54
C PHE A 2 -29.19 12.03 9.44
N ARG A 3 -29.44 11.51 8.22
CA ARG A 3 -29.65 10.08 7.97
C ARG A 3 -28.43 9.31 8.50
N ARG A 4 -28.69 8.22 9.24
CA ARG A 4 -27.69 7.36 9.87
C ARG A 4 -26.56 6.96 8.89
N ASP A 5 -26.91 6.73 7.63
CA ASP A 5 -25.95 6.34 6.59
C ASP A 5 -24.97 7.46 6.20
N SER A 6 -25.37 8.73 6.26
CA SER A 6 -24.50 9.87 6.01
C SER A 6 -23.46 10.03 7.13
N ILE A 7 -23.85 9.78 8.37
CA ILE A 7 -22.95 9.79 9.53
C ILE A 7 -21.96 8.61 9.43
N TYR A 8 -22.42 7.42 9.06
CA TYR A 8 -21.56 6.25 8.91
C TYR A 8 -20.55 6.41 7.77
N ARG A 9 -20.94 7.03 6.65
CA ARG A 9 -20.01 7.35 5.56
C ARG A 9 -19.00 8.43 5.93
N PHE A 10 -19.42 9.49 6.64
CA PHE A 10 -18.50 10.53 7.10
C PHE A 10 -17.47 9.99 8.11
N LEU A 11 -17.91 9.09 8.98
CA LEU A 11 -17.07 8.46 10.01
C LEU A 11 -16.35 7.19 9.55
N ASN A 12 -16.51 6.83 8.27
CA ASN A 12 -15.92 5.64 7.66
C ASN A 12 -16.24 4.33 8.44
N LEU A 13 -17.43 4.25 9.05
CA LEU A 13 -17.90 3.12 9.87
C LEU A 13 -18.58 2.06 9.01
N GLN A 14 -18.23 0.78 9.21
CA GLN A 14 -18.93 -0.33 8.56
C GLN A 14 -20.18 -0.78 9.34
N SER A 15 -21.10 -1.45 8.66
CA SER A 15 -22.30 -2.04 9.24
C SER A 15 -21.93 -3.03 10.36
N GLY A 16 -22.41 -2.75 11.58
CA GLY A 16 -22.14 -3.56 12.78
C GLY A 16 -21.10 -2.98 13.75
N GLU A 17 -20.22 -2.07 13.30
CA GLU A 17 -19.13 -1.52 14.13
C GLU A 17 -19.60 -0.44 15.12
N GLY A 18 -20.72 0.23 14.83
CA GLY A 18 -21.13 1.45 15.53
C GLY A 18 -21.30 1.32 17.05
N LYS A 19 -21.83 0.19 17.54
CA LYS A 19 -22.01 -0.04 18.99
C LYS A 19 -20.67 -0.21 19.72
N THR A 20 -19.72 -0.90 19.10
CA THR A 20 -18.38 -1.13 19.67
C THR A 20 -17.59 0.17 19.69
N VAL A 21 -17.60 0.93 18.60
CA VAL A 21 -16.91 2.22 18.51
C VAL A 21 -17.47 3.21 19.53
N LEU A 22 -18.79 3.26 19.70
CA LEU A 22 -19.43 4.15 20.68
C LEU A 22 -18.93 3.89 22.11
N LEU A 23 -18.77 2.63 22.52
CA LEU A 23 -18.26 2.29 23.87
C LEU A 23 -16.86 2.87 24.11
N PHE A 24 -15.97 2.77 23.13
CA PHE A 24 -14.62 3.31 23.22
C PHE A 24 -14.59 4.84 23.16
N VAL A 25 -15.46 5.47 22.36
CA VAL A 25 -15.60 6.93 22.31
C VAL A 25 -16.11 7.47 23.66
N VAL A 26 -17.13 6.84 24.24
CA VAL A 26 -17.69 7.24 25.55
C VAL A 26 -16.66 7.06 26.66
N TYR A 27 -15.90 5.95 26.66
CA TYR A 27 -14.81 5.79 27.60
C TYR A 27 -13.74 6.86 27.44
N SER A 28 -13.33 7.13 26.20
CA SER A 28 -12.35 8.18 25.89
C SER A 28 -12.84 9.55 26.35
N LEU A 29 -14.15 9.81 26.26
CA LEU A 29 -14.79 11.04 26.73
C LEU A 29 -14.77 11.15 28.26
N LEU A 30 -15.22 10.13 28.99
CA LEU A 30 -15.20 10.15 30.46
C LEU A 30 -13.76 10.30 31.00
N MET A 31 -12.81 9.59 30.39
CA MET A 31 -11.43 9.61 30.81
C MET A 31 -10.75 10.95 30.51
N GLY A 32 -10.98 11.52 29.32
CA GLY A 32 -10.47 12.84 28.97
C GLY A 32 -10.95 13.94 29.93
N GLY A 33 -12.23 13.87 30.36
CA GLY A 33 -12.77 14.80 31.35
C GLY A 33 -12.13 14.64 32.73
N ALA A 34 -11.97 13.39 33.18
CA ALA A 34 -11.30 13.10 34.45
C ALA A 34 -9.84 13.62 34.47
N VAL A 35 -9.07 13.38 33.39
CA VAL A 35 -7.70 13.91 33.23
C VAL A 35 -7.70 15.43 33.31
N ALA A 36 -8.61 16.09 32.58
CA ALA A 36 -8.62 17.54 32.46
C ALA A 36 -8.90 18.25 33.79
N LEU A 37 -9.94 17.80 34.51
CA LEU A 37 -10.29 18.34 35.82
C LEU A 37 -9.20 18.05 36.86
N PHE A 38 -8.66 16.84 36.86
CA PHE A 38 -7.57 16.46 37.76
C PHE A 38 -6.32 17.31 37.51
N PHE A 39 -5.94 17.51 36.25
CA PHE A 39 -4.78 18.30 35.86
C PHE A 39 -4.90 19.77 36.27
N ALA A 40 -6.03 20.42 35.98
CA ALA A 40 -6.25 21.82 36.32
C ALA A 40 -6.14 22.06 37.84
N SER A 41 -6.72 21.16 38.62
CA SER A 41 -6.81 21.26 40.07
C SER A 41 -5.47 20.98 40.75
N THR A 42 -4.84 19.83 40.43
CA THR A 42 -3.56 19.44 41.04
C THR A 42 -2.42 20.38 40.66
N THR A 43 -2.41 20.93 39.44
CA THR A 43 -1.41 21.91 39.01
C THR A 43 -1.54 23.22 39.79
N SER A 44 -2.77 23.73 39.95
CA SER A 44 -3.02 24.95 40.75
C SER A 44 -2.63 24.74 42.22
N LEU A 45 -3.06 23.63 42.83
CA LEU A 45 -2.75 23.29 44.23
C LEU A 45 -1.25 23.09 44.47
N PHE A 46 -0.53 22.45 43.54
CA PHE A 46 0.91 22.33 43.62
C PHE A 46 1.60 23.70 43.59
N LEU A 47 1.20 24.55 42.65
CA LEU A 47 1.89 25.82 42.43
C LEU A 47 1.76 26.79 43.57
N ILE A 48 0.70 26.71 44.37
CA ILE A 48 0.55 27.57 45.55
C ILE A 48 1.34 27.08 46.73
N ASN A 49 1.39 25.76 46.93
CA ASN A 49 2.02 25.18 48.10
C ASN A 49 3.53 24.98 47.96
N PHE A 50 4.06 25.02 46.73
CA PHE A 50 5.46 24.73 46.43
C PHE A 50 6.16 25.87 45.67
N GLU A 51 7.44 26.02 45.93
CA GLU A 51 8.31 27.01 45.29
C GLU A 51 8.79 26.56 43.91
N ARG A 52 9.32 27.50 43.13
CA ARG A 52 9.80 27.25 41.76
C ARG A 52 10.92 26.21 41.70
N THR A 53 11.77 26.16 42.73
CA THR A 53 12.89 25.21 42.86
C THR A 53 12.45 23.77 43.05
N GLN A 54 11.21 23.54 43.48
CA GLN A 54 10.66 22.20 43.74
C GLN A 54 9.97 21.60 42.50
N LEU A 55 9.71 22.42 41.49
CA LEU A 55 9.04 22.01 40.26
C LEU A 55 9.91 21.07 39.38
N PRO A 56 11.23 21.31 39.20
CA PRO A 56 12.11 20.34 38.56
C PRO A 56 12.17 19.00 39.31
N ILE A 57 12.14 19.03 40.66
CA ILE A 57 12.11 17.82 41.48
C ILE A 57 10.85 17.02 41.19
N ALA A 58 9.69 17.67 41.12
CA ALA A 58 8.43 17.01 40.77
C ALA A 58 8.47 16.35 39.38
N PHE A 59 9.11 16.98 38.39
CA PHE A 59 9.32 16.36 37.08
C PHE A 59 10.22 15.12 37.15
N ILE A 60 11.37 15.19 37.84
CA ILE A 60 12.27 14.04 38.04
C ILE A 60 11.54 12.89 38.76
N SER A 61 10.81 13.21 39.83
CA SER A 61 10.07 12.22 40.62
C SER A 61 8.95 11.58 39.80
N SER A 62 8.17 12.37 39.05
CA SER A 62 7.08 11.84 38.21
C SER A 62 7.62 10.96 37.06
N GLY A 63 8.72 11.37 36.41
CA GLY A 63 9.36 10.57 35.35
C GLY A 63 9.92 9.25 35.89
N SER A 64 10.62 9.29 37.02
CA SER A 64 11.13 8.11 37.70
C SER A 64 10.01 7.16 38.14
N LEU A 65 8.92 7.70 38.69
CA LEU A 65 7.76 6.93 39.14
C LEU A 65 7.09 6.19 37.97
N VAL A 66 6.87 6.87 36.84
CA VAL A 66 6.28 6.26 35.64
C VAL A 66 7.20 5.17 35.06
N TYR A 67 8.51 5.40 35.05
CA TYR A 67 9.47 4.38 34.61
C TYR A 67 9.41 3.11 35.47
N VAL A 68 9.43 3.26 36.80
CA VAL A 68 9.30 2.13 37.74
C VAL A 68 7.96 1.42 37.56
N LEU A 69 6.86 2.16 37.42
CA LEU A 69 5.53 1.59 37.18
C LEU A 69 5.50 0.79 35.87
N GLY A 70 6.21 1.24 34.83
CA GLY A 70 6.38 0.50 33.58
C GLY A 70 7.08 -0.84 33.76
N LEU A 71 8.17 -0.89 34.53
CA LEU A 71 8.86 -2.14 34.87
C LEU A 71 7.95 -3.10 35.65
N VAL A 72 7.17 -2.57 36.60
CA VAL A 72 6.19 -3.36 37.38
C VAL A 72 5.12 -3.94 36.46
N VAL A 73 4.54 -3.15 35.56
CA VAL A 73 3.54 -3.63 34.60
C VAL A 73 4.12 -4.70 33.69
N GLN A 74 5.34 -4.50 33.19
CA GLN A 74 6.02 -5.50 32.36
C GLN A 74 6.20 -6.82 33.12
N HIS A 75 6.58 -6.77 34.39
CA HIS A 75 6.75 -7.96 35.22
C HIS A 75 5.42 -8.66 35.54
N LEU A 76 4.37 -7.89 35.85
CA LEU A 76 3.03 -8.41 36.12
C LEU A 76 2.43 -9.08 34.87
N ARG A 77 2.67 -8.53 33.67
CA ARG A 77 2.22 -9.11 32.40
C ARG A 77 2.85 -10.47 32.08
N LYS A 78 4.04 -10.76 32.63
CA LYS A 78 4.67 -12.09 32.51
C LYS A 78 3.98 -13.15 33.38
N LYS A 79 3.31 -12.74 34.46
CA LYS A 79 2.77 -13.66 35.49
C LYS A 79 1.24 -13.71 35.54
N ALA A 80 0.55 -12.76 34.94
CA ALA A 80 -0.90 -12.65 34.99
C ALA A 80 -1.50 -12.36 33.60
N SER A 81 -2.71 -12.87 33.37
CA SER A 81 -3.47 -12.64 32.15
C SER A 81 -3.73 -11.15 31.92
N PHE A 82 -3.75 -10.72 30.65
CA PHE A 82 -4.01 -9.34 30.23
C PHE A 82 -5.15 -8.63 30.97
N LEU A 83 -6.32 -9.29 31.07
CA LEU A 83 -7.51 -8.76 31.75
C LEU A 83 -7.26 -8.50 33.24
N ARG A 84 -6.55 -9.40 33.93
CA ARG A 84 -6.21 -9.25 35.36
C ARG A 84 -5.26 -8.07 35.58
N VAL A 85 -4.21 -7.95 34.77
CA VAL A 85 -3.26 -6.83 34.90
C VAL A 85 -3.93 -5.49 34.66
N ASN A 86 -4.73 -5.37 33.60
CA ASN A 86 -5.43 -4.12 33.35
C ASN A 86 -6.49 -3.81 34.42
N GLY A 87 -7.18 -4.84 34.95
CA GLY A 87 -8.07 -4.70 36.09
C GLY A 87 -7.33 -4.17 37.34
N TYR A 88 -6.17 -4.75 37.66
CA TYR A 88 -5.34 -4.28 38.78
C TYR A 88 -4.89 -2.83 38.59
N LEU A 89 -4.53 -2.42 37.37
CA LEU A 89 -4.14 -1.04 37.10
C LEU A 89 -5.28 -0.05 37.27
N LEU A 90 -6.49 -0.37 36.80
CA LEU A 90 -7.67 0.47 36.99
C LEU A 90 -8.06 0.58 38.47
N VAL A 91 -8.05 -0.54 39.20
CA VAL A 91 -8.33 -0.55 40.65
C VAL A 91 -7.27 0.22 41.43
N PHE A 92 -5.98 0.01 41.11
CA PHE A 92 -4.87 0.76 41.70
C PHE A 92 -5.04 2.27 41.48
N MET A 93 -5.37 2.68 40.26
CA MET A 93 -5.59 4.08 39.92
C MET A 93 -6.77 4.68 40.71
N LEU A 94 -7.90 3.98 40.78
CA LEU A 94 -9.07 4.43 41.51
C LEU A 94 -8.80 4.55 43.02
N LEU A 95 -8.25 3.50 43.63
CA LEU A 95 -7.97 3.47 45.06
C LEU A 95 -6.88 4.46 45.46
N SER A 96 -5.84 4.62 44.64
CA SER A 96 -4.78 5.59 44.93
C SER A 96 -5.27 7.04 44.84
N VAL A 97 -6.07 7.40 43.81
CA VAL A 97 -6.65 8.74 43.70
C VAL A 97 -7.63 9.00 44.85
N ALA A 98 -8.54 8.06 45.15
CA ALA A 98 -9.47 8.19 46.27
C ALA A 98 -8.71 8.32 47.61
N GLY A 99 -7.69 7.51 47.84
CA GLY A 99 -6.87 7.55 49.04
C GLY A 99 -6.10 8.86 49.18
N LEU A 100 -5.57 9.41 48.08
CA LEU A 100 -4.89 10.72 48.10
C LEU A 100 -5.86 11.87 48.39
N LEU A 101 -7.12 11.79 47.94
CA LEU A 101 -8.15 12.78 48.22
C LEU A 101 -8.63 12.75 49.67
N VAL A 102 -8.86 11.55 50.21
CA VAL A 102 -9.15 11.39 51.63
C VAL A 102 -7.98 11.94 52.44
N ALA A 103 -6.74 11.56 52.08
CA ALA A 103 -5.55 12.06 52.76
C ALA A 103 -5.42 13.59 52.70
N SER A 104 -5.72 14.22 51.56
CA SER A 104 -5.66 15.69 51.46
C SER A 104 -6.68 16.38 52.36
N SER A 105 -7.85 15.76 52.57
CA SER A 105 -8.89 16.30 53.46
C SER A 105 -8.58 16.10 54.96
N THR A 106 -7.86 15.03 55.33
CA THR A 106 -7.63 14.67 56.74
C THR A 106 -6.27 15.11 57.27
N LEU A 107 -5.19 14.87 56.52
CA LEU A 107 -3.81 14.94 57.02
C LEU A 107 -3.19 16.35 56.92
N HIS A 108 -3.87 17.32 56.31
CA HIS A 108 -3.45 18.73 56.17
C HIS A 108 -1.96 18.93 55.80
N ASN A 109 -1.38 17.97 55.07
CA ASN A 109 0.04 17.94 54.75
C ASN A 109 0.27 18.38 53.29
N LYS A 110 1.04 19.46 53.11
CA LYS A 110 1.33 20.01 51.77
C LYS A 110 1.96 19.00 50.81
N TRP A 111 2.73 18.02 51.30
CA TRP A 111 3.35 16.98 50.48
C TRP A 111 2.33 16.07 49.76
N ILE A 112 1.08 16.06 50.21
CA ILE A 112 0.02 15.33 49.50
C ILE A 112 -0.26 15.99 48.14
N TYR A 113 -0.22 17.32 48.06
CA TYR A 113 -0.36 18.03 46.78
C TYR A 113 0.83 17.80 45.85
N PHE A 114 2.03 17.57 46.40
CA PHE A 114 3.18 17.11 45.63
C PHE A 114 2.87 15.76 44.98
N VAL A 115 2.42 14.76 45.76
CA VAL A 115 2.10 13.42 45.25
C VAL A 115 0.92 13.44 44.26
N LEU A 116 -0.13 14.23 44.53
CA LEU A 116 -1.26 14.43 43.62
C LEU A 116 -0.79 14.98 42.26
N TYR A 117 0.15 15.93 42.27
CA TYR A 117 0.74 16.46 41.04
C TYR A 117 1.53 15.41 40.26
N LEU A 118 2.30 14.56 40.94
CA LEU A 118 2.99 13.41 40.31
C LEU A 118 1.99 12.46 39.63
N TRP A 119 0.81 12.30 40.24
CA TRP A 119 -0.24 11.42 39.74
C TRP A 119 -0.81 11.85 38.39
N ASN A 120 -0.64 13.12 37.96
CA ASN A 120 -1.00 13.53 36.60
C ASN A 120 -0.34 12.64 35.54
N ARG A 121 0.93 12.28 35.74
CA ARG A 121 1.69 11.43 34.81
C ARG A 121 1.28 9.97 34.92
N VAL A 122 1.01 9.49 36.13
CA VAL A 122 0.48 8.15 36.39
C VAL A 122 -0.87 7.96 35.70
N PHE A 123 -1.74 8.98 35.76
CA PHE A 123 -3.06 8.99 35.14
C PHE A 123 -2.97 8.76 33.62
N VAL A 124 -2.14 9.56 32.94
CA VAL A 124 -1.92 9.45 31.49
C VAL A 124 -1.28 8.12 31.12
N PHE A 125 -0.33 7.63 31.92
CA PHE A 125 0.36 6.36 31.68
C PHE A 125 -0.59 5.15 31.78
N ILE A 126 -1.37 5.05 32.87
CA ILE A 126 -2.32 3.96 33.06
C ILE A 126 -3.41 4.00 32.00
N HIS A 127 -3.92 5.20 31.66
CA HIS A 127 -4.85 5.38 30.55
C HIS A 127 -4.27 4.80 29.26
N GLY A 128 -3.04 5.20 28.91
CA GLY A 128 -2.38 4.76 27.69
C GLY A 128 -2.29 3.24 27.59
N ILE A 129 -1.86 2.57 28.66
CA ILE A 129 -1.72 1.10 28.69
C ILE A 129 -3.07 0.39 28.65
N THR A 130 -4.02 0.82 29.46
CA THR A 130 -5.31 0.11 29.62
C THR A 130 -6.20 0.30 28.40
N PHE A 131 -6.29 1.53 27.87
CA PHE A 131 -7.14 1.85 26.74
C PHE A 131 -6.58 1.30 25.42
N TRP A 132 -5.35 1.68 25.06
CA TRP A 132 -4.79 1.32 23.76
C TRP A 132 -4.56 -0.18 23.61
N ALA A 133 -4.12 -0.85 24.68
CA ALA A 133 -3.93 -2.29 24.61
C ALA A 133 -5.27 -3.06 24.52
N THR A 134 -6.36 -2.51 25.06
CA THR A 134 -7.70 -3.09 24.91
C THR A 134 -8.24 -2.83 23.50
N ALA A 135 -8.12 -1.60 23.01
CA ALA A 135 -8.54 -1.23 21.64
C ALA A 135 -7.83 -2.10 20.59
N GLY A 136 -6.50 -2.27 20.71
CA GLY A 136 -5.71 -3.07 19.78
C GLY A 136 -6.01 -4.58 19.78
N ARG A 137 -6.74 -5.10 20.78
CA ARG A 137 -7.22 -6.49 20.81
C ARG A 137 -8.67 -6.64 20.36
N VAL A 138 -9.47 -5.57 20.47
CA VAL A 138 -10.88 -5.57 20.05
C VAL A 138 -11.04 -5.21 18.58
N PHE A 139 -10.18 -4.34 18.04
CA PHE A 139 -10.21 -3.91 16.64
C PHE A 139 -9.11 -4.60 15.83
N ASN A 140 -9.44 -5.09 14.64
CA ASN A 140 -8.46 -5.65 13.69
C ASN A 140 -7.48 -4.57 13.22
N PHE A 141 -6.32 -4.96 12.66
CA PHE A 141 -5.27 -4.02 12.24
C PHE A 141 -5.77 -2.94 11.27
N GLY A 142 -6.61 -3.31 10.29
CA GLY A 142 -7.25 -2.38 9.36
C GLY A 142 -8.28 -1.45 10.03
N GLN A 143 -9.08 -1.98 10.96
CA GLN A 143 -10.05 -1.21 11.74
C GLN A 143 -9.35 -0.19 12.66
N THR A 144 -8.27 -0.61 13.32
CA THR A 144 -7.46 0.25 14.19
C THR A 144 -6.92 1.44 13.40
N LYS A 145 -6.31 1.23 12.22
CA LYS A 145 -5.80 2.34 11.38
C LYS A 145 -6.89 3.34 10.97
N ARG A 146 -8.10 2.86 10.70
CA ARG A 146 -9.24 3.70 10.29
C ARG A 146 -9.89 4.43 11.46
N LEU A 147 -10.08 3.75 12.59
CA LEU A 147 -10.93 4.22 13.70
C LEU A 147 -10.14 4.90 14.83
N ILE A 148 -8.81 4.79 14.87
CA ILE A 148 -7.96 5.30 15.97
C ILE A 148 -8.12 6.80 16.23
N SER A 149 -8.17 7.60 15.16
CA SER A 149 -8.35 9.06 15.27
C SER A 149 -9.76 9.41 15.76
N PHE A 150 -10.77 8.69 15.29
CA PHE A 150 -12.15 8.92 15.69
C PHE A 150 -12.42 8.51 17.14
N ILE A 151 -11.97 7.33 17.55
CA ILE A 151 -12.09 6.82 18.92
C ILE A 151 -11.43 7.77 19.91
N SER A 152 -10.23 8.28 19.57
CA SER A 152 -9.53 9.26 20.41
C SER A 152 -10.20 10.63 20.40
N THR A 153 -11.01 11.00 19.42
CA THR A 153 -11.68 12.32 19.41
C THR A 153 -12.54 12.57 20.65
N GLY A 154 -13.02 11.50 21.30
CA GLY A 154 -13.71 11.58 22.59
C GLY A 154 -12.88 12.30 23.67
N ASP A 155 -11.56 12.05 23.74
CA ASP A 155 -10.68 12.69 24.73
C ASP A 155 -10.55 14.20 24.52
N VAL A 156 -10.47 14.64 23.27
CA VAL A 156 -10.35 16.05 22.89
C VAL A 156 -11.63 16.80 23.20
N ILE A 157 -12.80 16.23 22.84
CA ILE A 157 -14.11 16.83 23.14
C ILE A 157 -14.30 16.96 24.65
N ALA A 158 -13.97 15.91 25.40
CA ALA A 158 -14.09 15.95 26.86
C ALA A 158 -13.15 16.96 27.50
N SER A 159 -11.91 17.03 27.02
CA SER A 159 -10.94 18.02 27.48
C SER A 159 -11.45 19.43 27.19
N MET A 160 -11.98 19.68 25.99
CA MET A 160 -12.56 20.97 25.60
C MET A 160 -13.70 21.38 26.54
N VAL A 161 -14.69 20.51 26.72
CA VAL A 161 -15.84 20.80 27.59
C VAL A 161 -15.39 20.99 29.04
N SER A 162 -14.54 20.10 29.55
CA SER A 162 -14.08 20.14 30.94
C SER A 162 -13.27 21.38 31.22
N TYR A 163 -12.24 21.67 30.43
CA TYR A 163 -11.38 22.84 30.62
C TYR A 163 -12.14 24.16 30.47
N LEU A 164 -13.02 24.30 29.48
CA LEU A 164 -13.86 25.50 29.33
C LEU A 164 -14.90 25.64 30.45
N SER A 165 -15.30 24.53 31.08
CA SER A 165 -16.22 24.56 32.23
C SER A 165 -15.54 24.94 33.55
N VAL A 166 -14.21 24.80 33.68
CA VAL A 166 -13.49 25.05 34.95
C VAL A 166 -13.79 26.43 35.55
N PRO A 167 -13.71 27.57 34.82
CA PRO A 167 -14.03 28.87 35.40
C PRO A 167 -15.47 28.98 35.89
N LEU A 168 -16.42 28.35 35.19
CA LEU A 168 -17.83 28.34 35.60
C LEU A 168 -18.04 27.48 36.84
N LEU A 169 -17.40 26.29 36.89
CA LEU A 169 -17.49 25.37 38.02
C LEU A 169 -16.86 25.97 39.28
N LEU A 170 -15.80 26.76 39.15
CA LEU A 170 -15.14 27.44 40.27
C LEU A 170 -16.02 28.49 40.96
N ASN A 171 -17.12 28.94 40.33
CA ASN A 171 -18.12 29.79 40.98
C ASN A 171 -19.00 29.01 41.97
N PHE A 172 -19.08 27.68 41.82
CA PHE A 172 -19.95 26.82 42.63
C PHE A 172 -19.16 25.88 43.55
N VAL A 173 -17.93 25.52 43.17
CA VAL A 173 -17.11 24.50 43.83
C VAL A 173 -15.68 25.01 43.95
N SER A 174 -15.01 24.73 45.07
CA SER A 174 -13.59 25.07 45.25
C SER A 174 -12.68 24.23 44.34
N THR A 175 -11.42 24.66 44.17
CA THR A 175 -10.41 23.90 43.42
C THR A 175 -10.25 22.46 43.92
N ASP A 176 -10.45 22.21 45.21
CA ASP A 176 -10.41 20.86 45.79
C ASP A 176 -11.61 20.01 45.34
N GLY A 177 -12.81 20.58 45.25
CA GLY A 177 -14.00 19.85 44.81
C GLY A 177 -14.02 19.50 43.31
N LEU A 178 -13.17 20.13 42.49
CA LEU A 178 -12.92 19.68 41.12
C LEU A 178 -12.22 18.30 41.09
N LEU A 179 -11.44 17.95 42.12
CA LEU A 179 -10.83 16.63 42.24
C LEU A 179 -11.87 15.55 42.54
N ASP A 180 -12.90 15.86 43.32
CA ASP A 180 -14.02 14.95 43.59
C ASP A 180 -14.79 14.64 42.31
N MET A 181 -15.03 15.65 41.46
CA MET A 181 -15.64 15.44 40.14
C MET A 181 -14.77 14.54 39.25
N ALA A 182 -13.45 14.73 39.27
CA ALA A 182 -12.53 13.87 38.55
C ALA A 182 -12.58 12.41 39.05
N LEU A 183 -12.72 12.19 40.37
CA LEU A 183 -12.90 10.87 40.95
C LEU A 183 -14.22 10.22 40.50
N VAL A 184 -15.33 10.97 40.48
CA VAL A 184 -16.63 10.46 39.99
C VAL A 184 -16.53 10.01 38.53
N LEU A 185 -15.91 10.82 37.66
CA LEU A 185 -15.68 10.44 36.27
C LEU A 185 -14.77 9.20 36.16
N LEU A 186 -13.76 9.08 37.01
CA LEU A 186 -12.88 7.91 37.06
C LEU A 186 -13.63 6.64 37.50
N VAL A 187 -14.58 6.73 38.44
CA VAL A 187 -15.46 5.61 38.81
C VAL A 187 -16.30 5.17 37.61
N LEU A 188 -16.90 6.12 36.89
CA LEU A 188 -17.68 5.81 35.67
C LEU A 188 -16.81 5.16 34.59
N CYS A 189 -15.57 5.62 34.41
CA CYS A 189 -14.58 4.99 33.53
C CYS A 189 -14.31 3.54 33.93
N ALA A 190 -14.07 3.27 35.22
CA ALA A 190 -13.79 1.93 35.73
C ALA A 190 -14.99 0.98 35.52
N LEU A 191 -16.21 1.46 35.76
CA LEU A 191 -17.44 0.70 35.52
C LEU A 191 -17.61 0.38 34.03
N LEU A 192 -17.41 1.37 33.15
CA LEU A 192 -17.53 1.19 31.71
C LEU A 192 -16.45 0.25 31.16
N MET A 193 -15.20 0.33 31.64
CA MET A 193 -14.14 -0.61 31.25
C MET A 193 -14.43 -2.02 31.72
N THR A 194 -14.97 -2.18 32.92
CA THR A 194 -15.40 -3.49 33.41
C THR A 194 -16.51 -4.07 32.53
N TYR A 195 -17.44 -3.24 32.05
CA TYR A 195 -18.45 -3.63 31.08
C TYR A 195 -17.82 -4.04 29.73
N ILE A 196 -16.87 -3.26 29.20
CA ILE A 196 -16.13 -3.58 27.97
C ILE A 196 -15.40 -4.93 28.12
N TYR A 197 -14.74 -5.17 29.25
CA TYR A 197 -14.03 -6.43 29.52
C TYR A 197 -14.95 -7.63 29.59
N LYS A 198 -16.14 -7.50 30.20
CA LYS A 198 -17.14 -8.58 30.19
C LYS A 198 -17.70 -8.83 28.79
N ARG A 199 -17.98 -7.77 28.02
CA ARG A 199 -18.58 -7.85 26.68
C ARG A 199 -17.65 -8.47 25.63
N PHE A 200 -16.36 -8.14 25.69
CA PHE A 200 -15.35 -8.58 24.72
C PHE A 200 -14.37 -9.60 25.33
N GLN A 201 -14.75 -10.28 26.41
CA GLN A 201 -13.93 -11.29 27.06
C GLN A 201 -13.33 -12.30 26.06
N PRO A 202 -14.10 -12.88 25.11
CA PRO A 202 -13.57 -13.89 24.20
C PRO A 202 -12.40 -13.39 23.34
N GLN A 203 -12.51 -12.16 22.79
CA GLN A 203 -11.44 -11.55 21.99
C GLN A 203 -10.24 -11.08 22.85
N LEU A 204 -10.47 -10.77 24.13
CA LEU A 204 -9.45 -10.27 25.04
C LEU A 204 -8.63 -11.39 25.71
N THR A 205 -9.19 -12.60 25.82
CA THR A 205 -8.52 -13.79 26.38
C THR A 205 -7.72 -14.59 25.37
N THR A 206 -8.03 -14.54 24.07
CA THR A 206 -7.19 -15.15 23.04
C THR A 206 -5.83 -14.46 23.03
N GLU A 207 -4.78 -15.19 23.41
CA GLU A 207 -3.42 -14.73 23.16
C GLU A 207 -3.24 -14.56 21.64
N PRO A 208 -2.55 -13.50 21.18
CA PRO A 208 -2.17 -13.44 19.77
C PRO A 208 -1.40 -14.72 19.45
N PRO A 209 -1.58 -15.34 18.27
CA PRO A 209 -0.82 -16.52 17.90
C PRO A 209 0.66 -16.19 18.06
N VAL A 210 1.28 -16.76 19.09
CA VAL A 210 2.73 -16.84 19.18
C VAL A 210 3.11 -17.63 17.95
N LYS A 211 3.77 -16.98 16.99
CA LYS A 211 4.38 -17.66 15.85
C LYS A 211 5.17 -18.83 16.44
N THR A 212 4.67 -20.03 16.18
CA THR A 212 5.32 -21.29 16.51
C THR A 212 6.77 -21.19 16.06
N GLU A 213 7.66 -21.66 16.92
CA GLU A 213 9.10 -21.78 16.70
C GLU A 213 9.40 -22.56 15.41
N GLY A 214 9.32 -21.88 14.27
CA GLY A 214 10.14 -22.20 13.12
C GLY A 214 11.50 -21.56 13.38
N LYS A 215 12.55 -22.38 13.44
CA LYS A 215 13.95 -21.94 13.58
C LYS A 215 14.17 -20.63 12.81
N PRO A 216 14.85 -19.63 13.40
CA PRO A 216 15.17 -18.41 12.68
C PRO A 216 15.99 -18.82 11.45
N VAL A 217 15.39 -18.71 10.28
CA VAL A 217 16.16 -18.68 9.04
C VAL A 217 17.11 -17.52 9.22
N VAL A 218 18.39 -17.85 9.35
CA VAL A 218 19.49 -16.91 9.48
C VAL A 218 19.42 -15.96 8.28
N GLU A 219 18.98 -14.72 8.50
CA GLU A 219 19.32 -13.60 7.63
C GLU A 219 19.95 -12.51 8.48
N THR A 220 21.26 -12.66 8.62
CA THR A 220 22.21 -11.69 9.15
C THR A 220 22.16 -10.38 8.37
N GLY A 221 21.60 -9.35 9.00
CA GLY A 221 21.67 -7.95 8.60
C GLY A 221 20.58 -7.15 9.31
N ALA A 222 20.94 -6.18 10.14
CA ALA A 222 19.96 -5.28 10.76
C ALA A 222 19.15 -4.58 9.64
N MET A 223 17.82 -4.79 9.62
CA MET A 223 16.92 -4.24 8.60
C MET A 223 16.87 -2.71 8.63
N VAL A 224 17.27 -2.12 9.75
CA VAL A 224 17.29 -0.70 10.02
C VAL A 224 18.73 -0.22 10.18
N SER A 225 19.11 0.87 9.50
CA SER A 225 20.43 1.44 9.69
C SER A 225 20.60 1.90 11.15
N LYS A 226 21.77 1.66 11.75
CA LYS A 226 22.05 2.11 13.13
C LYS A 226 21.88 3.63 13.27
N SER A 227 22.16 4.39 12.20
CA SER A 227 21.93 5.83 12.12
C SER A 227 20.45 6.16 12.27
N TYR A 228 19.57 5.44 11.55
CA TYR A 228 18.12 5.67 11.60
C TYR A 228 17.54 5.40 12.99
N GLU A 229 17.92 4.27 13.61
CA GLU A 229 17.49 3.94 14.98
C GLU A 229 17.97 5.00 15.99
N PHE A 230 19.19 5.50 15.83
CA PHE A 230 19.75 6.55 16.68
C PHE A 230 18.99 7.87 16.51
N HIS A 231 18.79 8.36 15.28
CA HIS A 231 18.05 9.61 15.03
C HIS A 231 16.60 9.50 15.51
N LEU A 232 15.95 8.35 15.34
CA LEU A 232 14.59 8.13 15.84
C LEU A 232 14.54 8.19 17.38
N SER A 233 15.52 7.59 18.04
CA SER A 233 15.66 7.63 19.51
C SER A 233 15.89 9.04 20.03
N ILE A 234 16.81 9.79 19.40
CA ILE A 234 17.08 11.19 19.75
C ILE A 234 15.85 12.07 19.51
N LEU A 235 15.14 11.88 18.40
CA LEU A 235 13.91 12.62 18.10
C LEU A 235 12.82 12.37 19.16
N ALA A 236 12.65 11.12 19.60
CA ALA A 236 11.72 10.77 20.66
C ALA A 236 12.09 11.43 21.99
N LEU A 237 13.39 11.41 22.33
CA LEU A 237 13.93 12.07 23.52
C LEU A 237 13.69 13.58 23.49
N LEU A 238 14.05 14.25 22.39
CA LEU A 238 13.93 15.70 22.24
C LEU A 238 12.48 16.18 22.29
N THR A 239 11.55 15.37 21.77
CA THR A 239 10.11 15.69 21.84
C THR A 239 9.60 15.71 23.28
N VAL A 240 9.99 14.74 24.11
CA VAL A 240 9.63 14.70 25.53
C VAL A 240 10.41 15.75 26.33
N PHE A 241 11.68 15.95 26.00
CA PHE A 241 12.51 17.00 26.58
C PHE A 241 11.87 18.37 26.41
N GLY A 242 11.47 18.69 25.18
CA GLY A 242 10.79 19.95 24.86
C GLY A 242 9.46 20.08 25.58
N LEU A 243 8.70 18.99 25.74
CA LEU A 243 7.48 19.00 26.54
C LEU A 243 7.73 19.43 27.98
N ILE A 244 8.65 18.78 28.69
CA ILE A 244 8.94 19.10 30.09
C ILE A 244 9.54 20.50 30.24
N TYR A 245 10.43 20.89 29.34
CA TYR A 245 11.07 22.20 29.38
C TYR A 245 10.07 23.34 29.18
N VAL A 246 9.20 23.23 28.17
CA VAL A 246 8.15 24.23 27.91
C VAL A 246 7.13 24.25 29.05
N GLU A 247 6.76 23.09 29.58
CA GLU A 247 5.86 22.98 30.72
C GLU A 247 6.41 23.68 31.96
N PHE A 248 7.70 23.54 32.26
CA PHE A 248 8.38 24.28 33.32
C PHE A 248 8.24 25.80 33.14
N MET A 249 8.66 26.30 31.97
CA MET A 249 8.68 27.74 31.66
C MET A 249 7.29 28.35 31.74
N PHE A 250 6.30 27.69 31.12
CA PHE A 250 4.90 28.10 31.14
C PHE A 250 4.35 28.13 32.57
N THR A 251 4.69 27.12 33.36
CA THR A 251 4.12 26.96 34.71
C THR A 251 4.64 28.03 35.67
N ILE A 252 5.95 28.34 35.64
CA ILE A 252 6.52 29.41 36.46
C ILE A 252 5.95 30.77 36.07
N GLN A 253 5.89 31.06 34.78
CA GLN A 253 5.34 32.33 34.30
C GLN A 253 3.85 32.47 34.61
N SER A 254 3.08 31.39 34.50
CA SER A 254 1.65 31.40 34.88
C SER A 254 1.47 31.69 36.36
N LYS A 255 2.34 31.15 37.24
CA LYS A 255 2.31 31.45 38.68
C LYS A 255 2.68 32.91 38.97
N GLU A 256 3.60 33.51 38.21
CA GLU A 256 3.94 34.93 38.34
C GLU A 256 2.78 35.85 37.96
N VAL A 257 2.11 35.54 36.85
CA VAL A 257 1.01 36.37 36.32
C VAL A 257 -0.29 36.15 37.10
N PHE A 258 -0.54 34.92 37.58
CA PHE A 258 -1.76 34.55 38.30
C PHE A 258 -1.43 33.95 39.69
N PRO A 259 -1.27 34.79 40.74
CA PRO A 259 -0.86 34.32 42.07
C PRO A 259 -1.95 33.55 42.84
N ASN A 260 -3.23 33.76 42.50
CA ASN A 260 -4.39 33.16 43.18
C ASN A 260 -4.78 31.81 42.54
N LYS A 261 -5.18 30.80 43.34
CA LYS A 261 -5.48 29.43 42.86
C LYS A 261 -6.64 29.40 41.90
N GLU A 262 -7.71 30.10 42.24
CA GLU A 262 -8.94 30.10 41.45
C GLU A 262 -8.70 30.80 40.11
N LEU A 263 -7.98 31.94 40.10
CA LEU A 263 -7.60 32.65 38.87
C LEU A 263 -6.64 31.82 38.00
N LEU A 264 -5.65 31.17 38.61
CA LEU A 264 -4.71 30.31 37.89
C LEU A 264 -5.42 29.08 37.30
N ALA A 265 -6.27 28.40 38.07
CA ALA A 265 -7.05 27.26 37.59
C ALA A 265 -8.03 27.68 36.48
N GLY A 266 -8.68 28.84 36.61
CA GLY A 266 -9.54 29.42 35.58
C GLY A 266 -8.79 29.75 34.30
N PHE A 267 -7.61 30.39 34.40
CA PHE A 267 -6.74 30.66 33.25
C PHE A 267 -6.30 29.36 32.56
N LEU A 268 -5.82 28.37 33.32
CA LEU A 268 -5.41 27.07 32.77
C LEU A 268 -6.59 26.40 32.07
N GLY A 269 -7.80 26.45 32.64
CA GLY A 269 -9.04 25.98 32.03
C GLY A 269 -9.32 26.65 30.68
N ILE A 270 -9.35 27.99 30.62
CA ILE A 270 -9.62 28.69 29.35
C ILE A 270 -8.53 28.41 28.31
N PHE A 271 -7.25 28.50 28.72
CA PHE A 271 -6.10 28.30 27.83
C PHE A 271 -6.09 26.90 27.22
N PHE A 272 -6.22 25.84 28.04
CA PHE A 272 -6.25 24.47 27.53
C PHE A 272 -7.57 24.13 26.83
N GLY A 273 -8.67 24.80 27.18
CA GLY A 273 -9.93 24.75 26.44
C GLY A 273 -9.78 25.24 25.00
N ILE A 274 -9.15 26.41 24.80
CA ILE A 274 -8.84 26.93 23.46
C ILE A 274 -7.88 26.01 22.71
N CYS A 275 -6.85 25.48 23.38
CA CYS A 275 -5.96 24.48 22.79
C CYS A 275 -6.74 23.26 22.28
N ALA A 276 -7.70 22.75 23.06
CA ALA A 276 -8.51 21.60 22.68
C ALA A 276 -9.46 21.89 21.50
N VAL A 277 -10.04 23.09 21.43
CA VAL A 277 -10.84 23.53 20.25
C VAL A 277 -9.98 23.49 18.98
N ILE A 278 -8.77 24.07 19.05
CA ILE A 278 -7.87 24.11 17.89
C ILE A 278 -7.33 22.71 17.57
N GLU A 279 -7.02 21.90 18.58
CA GLU A 279 -6.64 20.49 18.41
C GLU A 279 -7.72 19.72 17.63
N LEU A 280 -8.99 19.89 18.01
CA LEU A 280 -10.14 19.25 17.33
C LEU A 280 -10.27 19.72 15.89
N PHE A 281 -10.12 21.02 15.63
CA PHE A 281 -10.17 21.59 14.28
C PHE A 281 -9.04 21.06 13.40
N VAL A 282 -7.81 21.04 13.91
CA VAL A 282 -6.63 20.54 13.18
C VAL A 282 -6.76 19.04 12.89
N LYS A 283 -7.19 18.23 13.87
CA LYS A 283 -7.45 16.79 13.68
C LYS A 283 -8.55 16.53 12.64
N SER A 284 -9.61 17.33 12.63
CA SER A 284 -10.78 17.12 11.76
C SER A 284 -10.57 17.56 10.31
N PHE A 285 -9.88 18.68 10.08
CA PHE A 285 -9.80 19.29 8.74
C PHE A 285 -8.37 19.37 8.19
N LEU A 286 -7.40 19.73 9.02
CA LEU A 286 -6.07 20.10 8.55
C LEU A 286 -5.16 18.87 8.37
N TYR A 287 -5.26 17.88 9.25
CA TYR A 287 -4.41 16.69 9.28
C TYR A 287 -4.40 15.93 7.94
N ASN A 288 -5.58 15.60 7.40
CA ASN A 288 -5.71 14.84 6.15
C ASN A 288 -5.12 15.58 4.95
N ARG A 289 -5.28 16.91 4.90
CA ARG A 289 -4.74 17.76 3.83
C ARG A 289 -3.22 17.92 3.95
N LEU A 290 -2.70 18.02 5.17
CA LEU A 290 -1.27 18.19 5.42
C LEU A 290 -0.47 16.92 5.08
N LEU A 291 -1.01 15.75 5.42
CA LEU A 291 -0.37 14.46 5.12
C LEU A 291 -0.36 14.15 3.62
N SER A 292 -1.45 14.51 2.91
CA SER A 292 -1.56 14.25 1.47
C SER A 292 -0.74 15.21 0.61
N ALA A 293 -0.50 16.44 1.07
CA ALA A 293 0.15 17.50 0.26
C ALA A 293 1.65 17.71 0.55
N TYR A 294 2.13 17.51 1.78
CA TYR A 294 3.48 17.96 2.19
C TYR A 294 4.42 16.88 2.75
N SER A 295 4.08 15.59 2.57
CA SER A 295 4.86 14.44 3.06
C SER A 295 5.03 14.41 4.59
N ILE A 296 5.51 13.29 5.13
CA ILE A 296 5.81 13.09 6.57
C ILE A 296 6.76 14.18 7.12
N ARG A 297 7.56 14.79 6.22
CA ARG A 297 8.47 15.92 6.45
C ARG A 297 7.82 17.06 7.24
N ALA A 298 6.67 17.56 6.77
CA ALA A 298 6.05 18.72 7.40
C ALA A 298 5.58 18.41 8.83
N GLY A 299 5.10 17.19 9.07
CA GLY A 299 4.54 16.82 10.37
C GLY A 299 5.57 16.77 11.50
N ILE A 300 6.78 16.31 11.22
CA ILE A 300 7.85 16.18 12.24
C ILE A 300 8.57 17.51 12.48
N VAL A 301 8.83 18.28 11.41
CA VAL A 301 9.60 19.53 11.47
C VAL A 301 8.78 20.70 12.04
N MET A 302 7.46 20.69 11.85
CA MET A 302 6.61 21.83 12.24
C MET A 302 6.71 22.19 13.73
N LEU A 303 6.73 21.19 14.62
CA LEU A 303 6.80 21.43 16.06
C LEU A 303 8.09 22.11 16.51
N PRO A 304 9.29 21.56 16.25
CA PRO A 304 10.53 22.22 16.69
C PRO A 304 10.73 23.59 16.06
N VAL A 305 10.30 23.80 14.80
CA VAL A 305 10.37 25.13 14.16
C VAL A 305 9.42 26.12 14.81
N ALA A 306 8.18 25.73 15.11
CA ALA A 306 7.22 26.61 15.79
C ALA A 306 7.71 27.00 17.19
N LEU A 307 8.30 26.05 17.92
CA LEU A 307 8.95 26.33 19.20
C LEU A 307 10.15 27.26 19.03
N LEU A 308 11.01 27.01 18.04
CA LEU A 308 12.19 27.83 17.75
C LEU A 308 11.80 29.28 17.49
N VAL A 309 10.76 29.53 16.70
CA VAL A 309 10.24 30.88 16.46
C VAL A 309 9.75 31.52 17.77
N SER A 310 8.89 30.83 18.53
CA SER A 310 8.33 31.38 19.78
C SER A 310 9.41 31.70 20.83
N TYR A 311 10.40 30.82 21.00
CA TYR A 311 11.51 31.04 21.94
C TYR A 311 12.52 32.05 21.45
N SER A 312 12.76 32.17 20.15
CA SER A 312 13.63 33.21 19.59
C SER A 312 13.04 34.59 19.87
N LEU A 313 11.75 34.77 19.54
CA LEU A 313 11.03 36.01 19.85
C LEU A 313 11.00 36.27 21.36
N GLY A 314 10.74 35.22 22.16
CA GLY A 314 10.67 35.33 23.62
C GLY A 314 12.01 35.74 24.25
N ALA A 315 13.11 35.13 23.82
CA ALA A 315 14.44 35.44 24.32
C ALA A 315 14.88 36.87 23.94
N VAL A 316 14.67 37.27 22.68
CA VAL A 316 15.00 38.63 22.21
C VAL A 316 14.14 39.69 22.91
N TYR A 317 12.84 39.44 23.06
CA TYR A 317 11.98 40.37 23.81
C TYR A 317 12.38 40.44 25.28
N GLY A 318 12.64 39.28 25.90
CA GLY A 318 12.99 39.17 27.31
C GLY A 318 14.30 39.87 27.69
N THR A 319 15.27 39.94 26.78
CA THR A 319 16.52 40.70 27.02
C THR A 319 16.32 42.19 26.97
N VAL A 320 15.48 42.68 26.05
CA VAL A 320 15.27 44.12 25.85
C VAL A 320 14.27 44.68 26.87
N TYR A 321 13.20 43.96 27.15
CA TYR A 321 12.04 44.45 27.89
C TYR A 321 11.72 43.66 29.17
N GLY A 322 12.51 42.63 29.50
CA GLY A 322 12.30 41.78 30.68
C GLY A 322 11.19 40.73 30.52
N THR A 323 10.85 40.04 31.60
CA THR A 323 9.85 38.95 31.64
C THR A 323 8.43 39.49 31.88
N THR A 324 8.02 40.52 31.13
CA THR A 324 6.70 41.15 31.24
C THR A 324 5.62 40.36 30.47
N SER A 325 4.37 40.83 30.44
CA SER A 325 3.21 40.10 29.88
C SER A 325 3.39 39.57 28.45
N PHE A 326 4.18 40.24 27.60
CA PHE A 326 4.42 39.77 26.24
C PHE A 326 5.42 38.60 26.19
N PHE A 327 6.41 38.55 27.11
CA PHE A 327 7.26 37.37 27.30
C PHE A 327 6.40 36.16 27.68
N PHE A 328 5.48 36.34 28.63
CA PHE A 328 4.52 35.30 28.99
C PHE A 328 3.67 34.85 27.80
N ALA A 329 3.16 35.78 26.97
CA ALA A 329 2.38 35.42 25.79
C ALA A 329 3.17 34.54 24.80
N LEU A 330 4.47 34.77 24.62
CA LEU A 330 5.34 33.96 23.76
C LEU A 330 5.62 32.57 24.37
N ILE A 331 5.78 32.46 25.69
CA ILE A 331 5.87 31.17 26.38
C ILE A 331 4.53 30.42 26.36
N ALA A 332 3.40 31.13 26.49
CA ALA A 332 2.08 30.55 26.34
C ALA A 332 1.85 30.04 24.90
N LEU A 333 2.33 30.78 23.89
CA LEU A 333 2.29 30.35 22.49
C LEU A 333 3.11 29.07 22.26
N SER A 334 4.28 28.93 22.89
CA SER A 334 5.07 27.71 22.79
C SER A 334 4.36 26.52 23.46
N ARG A 335 3.71 26.73 24.62
CA ARG A 335 2.88 25.72 25.28
C ARG A 335 1.67 25.33 24.43
N PHE A 336 1.08 26.30 23.72
CA PHE A 336 -0.01 26.07 22.77
C PHE A 336 0.42 25.17 21.61
N PHE A 337 1.57 25.44 20.96
CA PHE A 337 2.09 24.54 19.92
C PHE A 337 2.29 23.13 20.45
N LEU A 338 2.74 23.01 21.69
CA LEU A 338 3.01 21.73 22.30
C LEU A 338 1.75 20.97 22.75
N SER A 339 0.65 21.67 23.03
CA SER A 339 -0.68 21.06 23.24
C SER A 339 -1.34 20.68 21.92
N SER A 340 -1.33 21.59 20.94
CA SER A 340 -2.11 21.46 19.71
C SER A 340 -1.31 20.76 18.62
N VAL A 341 -0.20 21.35 18.14
CA VAL A 341 0.60 20.84 17.01
C VAL A 341 1.23 19.49 17.34
N ARG A 342 1.72 19.29 18.57
CA ARG A 342 2.31 18.00 18.96
C ARG A 342 1.30 16.86 18.86
N ARG A 343 0.15 16.99 19.52
CA ARG A 343 -0.86 15.92 19.62
C ARG A 343 -1.60 15.69 18.31
N SER A 344 -1.85 16.74 17.54
CA SER A 344 -2.64 16.65 16.29
C SER A 344 -1.80 16.36 15.03
N ILE A 345 -0.50 16.67 15.02
CA ILE A 345 0.35 16.57 13.82
C ILE A 345 1.62 15.76 14.10
N SER A 346 2.44 16.18 15.08
CA SER A 346 3.80 15.64 15.27
C SER A 346 3.80 14.19 15.78
N GLU A 347 2.96 13.86 16.77
CA GLU A 347 2.83 12.51 17.33
C GLU A 347 2.36 11.49 16.26
N PRO A 348 1.28 11.75 15.49
CA PRO A 348 0.91 10.89 14.38
C PRO A 348 2.02 10.76 13.32
N ALA A 349 2.69 11.86 12.97
CA ALA A 349 3.79 11.84 11.99
C ALA A 349 4.99 11.02 12.48
N PHE A 350 5.30 11.07 13.79
CA PHE A 350 6.33 10.24 14.42
C PHE A 350 5.98 8.74 14.35
N GLN A 351 4.70 8.37 14.46
CA GLN A 351 4.29 6.97 14.32
C GLN A 351 4.51 6.42 12.89
N VAL A 352 4.41 7.27 11.87
CA VAL A 352 4.66 6.87 10.49
C VAL A 352 6.12 6.47 10.26
N LEU A 353 7.07 7.02 11.02
CA LEU A 353 8.49 6.62 10.95
C LEU A 353 8.72 5.14 11.27
N PHE A 354 7.80 4.48 11.98
CA PHE A 354 7.91 3.05 12.26
C PHE A 354 7.38 2.15 11.12
N GLN A 355 6.74 2.69 10.10
CA GLN A 355 6.12 1.89 9.02
C GLN A 355 7.11 1.08 8.17
N PRO A 356 8.31 1.59 7.82
CA PRO A 356 9.32 0.83 7.07
C PRO A 356 9.89 -0.37 7.82
N ILE A 357 9.66 -0.43 9.14
CA ILE A 357 10.26 -1.42 10.04
C ILE A 357 9.33 -2.64 10.08
N PRO A 358 9.86 -3.86 9.90
CA PRO A 358 9.05 -5.07 9.87
C PRO A 358 8.36 -5.28 11.23
N ALA A 359 7.16 -5.88 11.22
CA ALA A 359 6.30 -5.94 12.41
C ALA A 359 6.97 -6.55 13.66
N ALA A 360 7.87 -7.53 13.47
CA ALA A 360 8.62 -8.17 14.55
C ALA A 360 9.63 -7.22 15.22
N GLU A 361 10.41 -6.48 14.44
CA GLU A 361 11.38 -5.50 14.96
C GLU A 361 10.71 -4.21 15.43
N ARG A 362 9.62 -3.81 14.77
CA ARG A 362 8.87 -2.59 15.08
C ARG A 362 8.39 -2.56 16.52
N THR A 363 7.81 -3.66 16.98
CA THR A 363 7.26 -3.76 18.34
C THR A 363 8.37 -3.66 19.40
N LEU A 364 9.51 -4.30 19.14
CA LEU A 364 10.69 -4.22 20.00
C LEU A 364 11.26 -2.80 20.04
N MET A 365 11.39 -2.15 18.88
CA MET A 365 11.95 -0.81 18.76
C MET A 365 11.04 0.25 19.37
N GLN A 366 9.71 0.13 19.20
CA GLN A 366 8.72 0.96 19.90
C GLN A 366 8.84 0.81 21.42
N SER A 367 8.89 -0.42 21.93
CA SER A 367 9.08 -0.67 23.36
C SER A 367 10.38 -0.10 23.91
N ARG A 368 11.48 -0.21 23.15
CA ARG A 368 12.80 0.37 23.53
C ARG A 368 12.74 1.90 23.57
N ILE A 369 12.14 2.53 22.57
CA ILE A 369 12.02 3.99 22.48
C ILE A 369 11.14 4.54 23.61
N GLU A 370 10.04 3.87 23.92
CA GLU A 370 9.13 4.26 25.00
C GLU A 370 9.76 4.09 26.39
N GLY A 371 10.46 2.98 26.63
CA GLY A 371 11.09 2.71 27.92
C GLY A 371 12.41 3.43 28.16
N GLY A 372 13.17 3.78 27.11
CA GLY A 372 14.49 4.39 27.23
C GLY A 372 14.52 5.88 26.87
N PRO A 373 14.70 6.24 25.58
CA PRO A 373 14.82 7.63 25.14
C PRO A 373 13.73 8.58 25.64
N LYS A 374 12.46 8.19 25.62
CA LYS A 374 11.37 9.03 26.15
C LYS A 374 11.45 9.21 27.67
N ALA A 375 11.84 8.17 28.41
CA ALA A 375 12.04 8.25 29.86
C ALA A 375 13.21 9.18 30.20
N ILE A 376 14.34 9.05 29.50
CA ILE A 376 15.48 9.97 29.62
C ILE A 376 15.05 11.41 29.28
N GLY A 377 14.27 11.58 28.21
CA GLY A 377 13.70 12.87 27.82
C GLY A 377 12.78 13.50 28.87
N SER A 378 12.25 12.71 29.82
CA SER A 378 11.46 13.24 30.94
C SER A 378 12.30 13.64 32.16
N ILE A 379 13.38 12.88 32.45
CA ILE A 379 14.22 13.07 33.64
C ILE A 379 15.30 14.12 33.41
N LEU A 380 15.97 14.06 32.25
CA LEU A 380 17.09 14.93 31.89
C LEU A 380 16.76 16.43 31.96
N PRO A 381 15.64 16.94 31.38
CA PRO A 381 15.32 18.37 31.49
C PRO A 381 15.07 18.78 32.94
N GLY A 382 14.48 17.90 33.77
CA GLY A 382 14.30 18.15 35.20
C GLY A 382 15.63 18.32 35.93
N ILE A 383 16.62 17.45 35.67
CA ILE A 383 17.96 17.55 36.27
C ILE A 383 18.65 18.84 35.80
N ILE A 384 18.62 19.13 34.49
CA ILE A 384 19.23 20.33 33.93
C ILE A 384 18.60 21.58 34.53
N LEU A 385 17.27 21.66 34.59
CA LEU A 385 16.57 22.80 35.18
C LEU A 385 16.84 22.92 36.67
N LEU A 386 16.91 21.82 37.43
CA LEU A 386 17.27 21.85 38.85
C LEU A 386 18.66 22.45 39.08
N ILE A 387 19.65 22.02 38.29
CA ILE A 387 21.02 22.55 38.38
C ILE A 387 21.04 24.03 37.97
N LEU A 388 20.48 24.37 36.81
CA LEU A 388 20.53 25.74 36.30
C LEU A 388 19.78 26.73 37.19
N THR A 389 18.64 26.35 37.75
CA THR A 389 17.84 27.23 38.62
C THR A 389 18.40 27.37 40.04
N SER A 390 19.39 26.56 40.41
CA SER A 390 20.11 26.73 41.68
C SER A 390 21.05 27.94 41.67
N PHE A 391 21.43 28.42 40.48
CA PHE A 391 22.28 29.59 40.31
C PHE A 391 21.43 30.87 40.19
N SER A 392 21.60 31.81 41.13
CA SER A 392 20.84 33.06 41.18
C SER A 392 21.03 33.99 39.98
N PHE A 393 22.15 33.88 39.25
CA PHE A 393 22.41 34.67 38.04
C PHE A 393 21.66 34.14 36.80
N ILE A 394 21.13 32.92 36.82
CA ILE A 394 20.43 32.33 35.68
C ILE A 394 18.96 32.76 35.72
N THR A 395 18.60 33.72 34.87
CA THR A 395 17.22 34.17 34.70
C THR A 395 16.44 33.31 33.69
N LEU A 396 15.12 33.44 33.67
CA LEU A 396 14.24 32.79 32.69
C LEU A 396 14.61 33.14 31.23
N VAL A 397 15.15 34.32 30.99
CA VAL A 397 15.60 34.71 29.65
C VAL A 397 16.83 33.88 29.22
N HIS A 398 17.77 33.63 30.14
CA HIS A 398 18.92 32.75 29.89
C HIS A 398 18.49 31.30 29.62
N LEU A 399 17.48 30.81 30.36
CA LEU A 399 16.89 29.50 30.10
C LEU A 399 16.28 29.43 28.68
N SER A 400 15.60 30.49 28.22
CA SER A 400 15.09 30.55 26.84
C SER A 400 16.20 30.45 25.78
N TYR A 401 17.35 31.10 25.98
CA TYR A 401 18.49 30.96 25.06
C TYR A 401 19.12 29.57 25.09
N LEU A 402 19.25 28.96 26.28
CA LEU A 402 19.78 27.60 26.40
C LEU A 402 18.86 26.59 25.69
N PHE A 403 17.54 26.77 25.80
CA PHE A 403 16.59 25.93 25.10
C PHE A 403 16.64 26.13 23.58
N LEU A 404 16.93 27.34 23.10
CA LEU A 404 17.08 27.64 21.67
C LEU A 404 18.18 26.77 21.02
N ALA A 405 19.29 26.53 21.71
CA ALA A 405 20.33 25.60 21.24
C ALA A 405 19.79 24.16 21.09
N VAL A 406 18.98 23.70 22.04
CA VAL A 406 18.32 22.38 21.96
C VAL A 406 17.31 22.33 20.81
N LEU A 407 16.57 23.41 20.57
CA LEU A 407 15.60 23.52 19.48
C LEU A 407 16.26 23.53 18.10
N ILE A 408 17.42 24.20 17.95
CA ILE A 408 18.22 24.15 16.72
C ILE A 408 18.65 22.71 16.47
N PHE A 409 19.21 22.03 17.47
CA PHE A 409 19.63 20.63 17.35
C PHE A 409 18.43 19.73 16.99
N TRP A 410 17.29 19.89 17.66
CA TRP A 410 16.07 19.15 17.35
C TRP A 410 15.56 19.39 15.92
N THR A 411 15.61 20.63 15.44
CA THR A 411 15.24 20.98 14.07
C THR A 411 16.16 20.27 13.07
N VAL A 412 17.48 20.29 13.28
CA VAL A 412 18.46 19.61 12.42
C VAL A 412 18.20 18.10 12.34
N ILE A 413 17.98 17.44 13.49
CA ILE A 413 17.69 15.99 13.53
C ILE A 413 16.38 15.68 12.80
N SER A 414 15.37 16.53 12.94
CA SER A 414 14.07 16.40 12.26
C SER A 414 14.18 16.49 10.73
N PHE A 415 15.16 17.23 10.21
CA PHE A 415 15.48 17.24 8.78
C PHE A 415 16.31 16.03 8.35
N ARG A 416 17.28 15.60 9.17
CA ARG A 416 18.19 14.48 8.84
C ARG A 416 17.52 13.11 8.79
N ILE A 417 16.49 12.87 9.60
CA ILE A 417 15.82 11.55 9.63
C ILE A 417 15.07 11.21 8.32
N GLN A 418 14.83 12.20 7.47
CA GLN A 418 14.00 12.06 6.26
C GLN A 418 14.67 11.29 5.11
N PRO A 419 15.90 11.62 4.68
CA PRO A 419 16.61 10.79 3.70
C PRO A 419 16.79 9.36 4.22
N GLU A 420 17.06 9.19 5.52
CA GLU A 420 17.21 7.87 6.14
C GLU A 420 15.90 7.06 6.15
N TYR A 421 14.76 7.72 6.42
CA TYR A 421 13.42 7.11 6.31
C TYR A 421 13.18 6.59 4.89
N ARG A 422 13.43 7.42 3.87
CA ARG A 422 13.24 7.04 2.46
C ARG A 422 14.14 5.88 2.06
N ALA A 423 15.40 5.90 2.48
CA ALA A 423 16.34 4.81 2.24
C ALA A 423 15.87 3.50 2.89
N THR A 424 15.44 3.55 4.16
CA THR A 424 14.94 2.38 4.90
C THR A 424 13.66 1.82 4.28
N LEU A 425 12.73 2.69 3.86
CA LEU A 425 11.50 2.28 3.15
C LEU A 425 11.83 1.59 1.83
N ASN A 426 12.70 2.17 1.00
CA ASN A 426 13.12 1.58 -0.26
C ASN A 426 13.81 0.21 -0.04
N ALA A 427 14.69 0.10 0.96
CA ALA A 427 15.35 -1.16 1.28
C ALA A 427 14.37 -2.24 1.77
N ALA A 428 13.41 -1.87 2.63
CA ALA A 428 12.38 -2.77 3.12
C ALA A 428 11.48 -3.29 1.98
N VAL A 429 11.09 -2.39 1.06
CA VAL A 429 10.32 -2.73 -0.14
C VAL A 429 11.10 -3.70 -1.03
N ILE A 430 12.34 -3.35 -1.40
CA ILE A 430 13.17 -4.18 -2.29
C ILE A 430 13.39 -5.56 -1.68
N ARG A 431 13.67 -5.68 -0.38
CA ARG A 431 13.85 -7.00 0.25
C ARG A 431 12.56 -7.81 0.32
N SER A 432 11.42 -7.18 0.63
CA SER A 432 10.12 -7.88 0.59
C SER A 432 9.80 -8.39 -0.82
N ALA A 433 10.21 -7.64 -1.84
CA ALA A 433 10.18 -8.04 -3.24
C ALA A 433 11.11 -9.22 -3.51
N THR A 434 12.37 -9.16 -3.07
CA THR A 434 13.37 -10.20 -3.28
C THR A 434 13.00 -11.50 -2.56
N LEU A 435 12.42 -11.42 -1.36
CA LEU A 435 11.93 -12.59 -0.63
C LEU A 435 10.70 -13.23 -1.30
N ALA A 436 9.82 -12.40 -1.89
CA ALA A 436 8.73 -12.89 -2.73
C ALA A 436 9.24 -13.52 -4.05
N TYR A 437 10.30 -12.95 -4.64
CA TYR A 437 10.94 -13.39 -5.88
C TYR A 437 11.74 -14.69 -5.71
N LYS A 438 12.50 -14.83 -4.61
CA LYS A 438 13.30 -16.03 -4.29
C LYS A 438 12.45 -17.27 -4.04
N LYS A 439 11.18 -17.08 -3.65
CA LYS A 439 10.22 -18.18 -3.45
C LYS A 439 9.61 -18.70 -4.76
N VAL A 440 9.82 -18.00 -5.88
CA VAL A 440 9.19 -18.30 -7.19
C VAL A 440 10.18 -18.93 -8.18
N ILE A 441 11.50 -18.84 -7.97
CA ILE A 441 12.54 -19.20 -8.97
C ILE A 441 13.29 -20.51 -8.63
N ASP A 442 12.84 -21.27 -7.63
CA ASP A 442 13.45 -22.58 -7.35
C ASP A 442 13.07 -23.68 -8.37
N HIS A 443 12.36 -23.33 -9.45
CA HIS A 443 12.19 -24.20 -10.60
C HIS A 443 12.69 -23.49 -11.88
N THR A 444 13.55 -24.18 -12.63
CA THR A 444 14.14 -23.84 -13.94
C THR A 444 15.43 -23.01 -13.95
N THR A 445 16.56 -23.72 -13.77
CA THR A 445 17.82 -23.36 -14.44
C THR A 445 18.39 -24.58 -15.15
N ILE A 446 18.02 -24.76 -16.42
CA ILE A 446 18.69 -25.68 -17.34
C ILE A 446 19.91 -24.94 -17.89
N ARG A 447 21.11 -25.42 -17.55
CA ARG A 447 22.38 -24.95 -18.12
C ARG A 447 22.59 -25.58 -19.51
N PRO A 448 23.00 -24.83 -20.54
CA PRO A 448 23.42 -25.42 -21.81
C PRO A 448 24.75 -26.16 -21.64
N ARG A 449 24.80 -27.36 -22.22
CA ARG A 449 25.95 -28.28 -22.24
C ARG A 449 26.98 -27.80 -23.27
N ALA A 450 28.24 -27.83 -22.85
CA ALA A 450 29.41 -27.34 -23.56
C ALA A 450 29.66 -28.00 -24.94
N GLU A 451 30.24 -27.18 -25.81
CA GLU A 451 30.68 -27.42 -27.18
C GLU A 451 31.73 -28.55 -27.30
N ARG A 452 31.63 -29.35 -28.37
CA ARG A 452 32.72 -30.20 -28.87
C ARG A 452 33.11 -29.72 -30.27
N SER A 453 34.34 -29.24 -30.39
CA SER A 453 35.03 -29.01 -31.65
C SER A 453 35.68 -30.32 -32.13
N LEU A 454 35.46 -30.70 -33.40
CA LEU A 454 36.21 -31.76 -34.07
C LEU A 454 36.75 -31.23 -35.41
N SER A 455 38.03 -31.51 -35.65
CA SER A 455 38.76 -31.17 -36.87
C SER A 455 38.82 -32.37 -37.83
N SER A 456 38.77 -32.10 -39.14
CA SER A 456 39.72 -32.58 -40.17
C SER A 456 39.07 -32.75 -41.55
N SER A 457 39.86 -32.42 -42.58
CA SER A 457 39.45 -32.16 -43.96
C SER A 457 38.87 -33.36 -44.73
N GLN A 458 39.09 -34.60 -44.27
CA GLN A 458 38.66 -35.85 -44.94
C GLN A 458 37.18 -36.19 -44.76
N ALA A 459 36.48 -35.59 -43.78
CA ALA A 459 35.10 -35.96 -43.43
C ALA A 459 34.02 -35.39 -44.38
N PHE A 460 34.30 -34.32 -45.12
CA PHE A 460 33.27 -33.61 -45.88
C PHE A 460 32.73 -34.37 -47.09
N SER A 461 33.58 -35.11 -47.81
CA SER A 461 33.13 -35.99 -48.89
C SER A 461 32.29 -37.17 -48.38
N ALA A 462 32.55 -37.64 -47.15
CA ALA A 462 31.72 -38.65 -46.49
C ALA A 462 30.36 -38.06 -46.05
N MET A 463 30.34 -36.83 -45.52
CA MET A 463 29.09 -36.11 -45.21
C MET A 463 28.21 -35.92 -46.45
N LEU A 464 28.82 -35.61 -47.60
CA LEU A 464 28.12 -35.47 -48.89
C LEU A 464 27.48 -36.78 -49.34
N ARG A 465 28.18 -37.91 -49.21
CA ARG A 465 27.61 -39.24 -49.52
C ARG A 465 26.47 -39.63 -48.60
N LEU A 466 26.56 -39.29 -47.31
CA LEU A 466 25.49 -39.55 -46.34
C LEU A 466 24.24 -38.68 -46.64
N ALA A 467 24.42 -37.45 -47.13
CA ALA A 467 23.32 -36.58 -47.54
C ALA A 467 22.53 -37.13 -48.75
N GLU A 468 23.14 -37.98 -49.57
CA GLU A 468 22.53 -38.63 -50.73
C GLU A 468 22.11 -40.09 -50.46
N SER A 469 22.23 -40.58 -49.21
CA SER A 469 21.87 -41.95 -48.82
C SER A 469 20.35 -42.19 -48.91
N GLU A 470 19.93 -43.41 -49.28
CA GLU A 470 18.52 -43.81 -49.23
C GLU A 470 17.98 -43.86 -47.79
N ASN A 471 18.86 -44.09 -46.80
CA ASN A 471 18.48 -44.16 -45.39
C ASN A 471 18.25 -42.75 -44.79
N PRO A 472 17.06 -42.44 -44.24
CA PRO A 472 16.79 -41.15 -43.61
C PRO A 472 17.70 -40.82 -42.42
N ASP A 473 18.13 -41.81 -41.63
CA ASP A 473 18.99 -41.57 -40.47
C ASP A 473 20.38 -41.06 -40.89
N ASP A 474 20.91 -41.59 -42.00
CA ASP A 474 22.17 -41.12 -42.58
C ASP A 474 22.06 -39.68 -43.08
N ARG A 475 20.94 -39.32 -43.73
CA ARG A 475 20.68 -37.96 -44.20
C ARG A 475 20.50 -36.97 -43.05
N ALA A 476 19.85 -37.38 -41.95
CA ALA A 476 19.71 -36.56 -40.75
C ALA A 476 21.06 -36.33 -40.04
N LEU A 477 21.89 -37.37 -39.98
CA LEU A 477 23.26 -37.26 -39.46
C LEU A 477 24.10 -36.34 -40.37
N ALA A 478 24.00 -36.50 -41.69
CA ALA A 478 24.66 -35.63 -42.65
C ALA A 478 24.26 -34.17 -42.48
N ALA A 479 22.97 -33.88 -42.30
CA ALA A 479 22.48 -32.53 -42.03
C ALA A 479 23.16 -31.93 -40.79
N THR A 480 23.19 -32.70 -39.68
CA THR A 480 23.78 -32.27 -38.42
C THR A 480 25.27 -31.95 -38.59
N GLU A 481 26.02 -32.88 -39.18
CA GLU A 481 27.46 -32.73 -39.45
C GLU A 481 27.76 -31.54 -40.39
N LEU A 482 26.94 -31.33 -41.42
CA LEU A 482 27.06 -30.18 -42.32
C LEU A 482 26.88 -28.85 -41.57
N GLY A 483 25.94 -28.78 -40.62
CA GLY A 483 25.69 -27.60 -39.79
C GLY A 483 26.89 -27.21 -38.92
N TYR A 484 27.57 -28.21 -38.32
CA TYR A 484 28.74 -27.99 -37.47
C TYR A 484 30.07 -27.96 -38.24
N SER A 485 30.07 -28.24 -39.55
CA SER A 485 31.28 -28.29 -40.38
C SER A 485 32.03 -26.95 -40.49
N GLY A 486 31.36 -25.82 -40.23
CA GLY A 486 31.91 -24.47 -40.38
C GLY A 486 32.25 -24.08 -41.83
N ARG A 487 31.97 -24.95 -42.82
CA ARG A 487 32.32 -24.71 -44.22
C ARG A 487 31.30 -23.81 -44.90
N TYR A 488 31.79 -22.85 -45.69
CA TYR A 488 30.92 -21.90 -46.39
C TYR A 488 29.90 -22.62 -47.27
N TYR A 489 30.33 -23.51 -48.16
CA TYR A 489 29.45 -24.19 -49.13
C TYR A 489 28.53 -25.28 -48.54
N ALA A 490 28.56 -25.55 -47.22
CA ALA A 490 27.64 -26.53 -46.63
C ALA A 490 26.16 -26.13 -46.79
N TYR A 491 25.88 -24.83 -46.98
CA TYR A 491 24.51 -24.34 -47.14
C TYR A 491 23.81 -24.90 -48.39
N THR A 492 24.52 -25.22 -49.48
CA THR A 492 23.88 -25.71 -50.72
C THR A 492 23.23 -27.08 -50.50
N HIS A 493 23.88 -27.94 -49.73
CA HIS A 493 23.40 -29.28 -49.40
C HIS A 493 22.28 -29.25 -48.35
N LEU A 494 22.41 -28.37 -47.34
CA LEU A 494 21.32 -28.13 -46.39
C LEU A 494 20.07 -27.59 -47.09
N MET A 495 20.21 -26.76 -48.15
CA MET A 495 19.08 -26.27 -48.94
C MET A 495 18.23 -27.41 -49.53
N THR A 496 18.88 -28.50 -49.97
CA THR A 496 18.21 -29.69 -50.49
C THR A 496 17.54 -30.49 -49.37
N LEU A 497 18.25 -30.70 -48.25
CA LEU A 497 17.74 -31.48 -47.11
C LEU A 497 16.58 -30.79 -46.37
N LEU A 498 16.43 -29.47 -46.51
CA LEU A 498 15.26 -28.73 -46.02
C LEU A 498 13.95 -29.12 -46.73
N TYR A 499 14.02 -29.79 -47.88
CA TYR A 499 12.88 -30.32 -48.63
C TYR A 499 12.77 -31.85 -48.58
N ASP A 500 13.53 -32.51 -47.71
CA ASP A 500 13.54 -33.97 -47.63
C ASP A 500 12.14 -34.53 -47.33
N GLU A 501 11.77 -35.64 -47.97
CA GLU A 501 10.47 -36.28 -47.73
C GLU A 501 10.29 -36.64 -46.25
N ASN A 502 11.36 -37.04 -45.56
CA ASN A 502 11.32 -37.45 -44.17
C ASN A 502 11.31 -36.24 -43.19
N PRO A 503 10.30 -36.14 -42.30
CA PRO A 503 10.21 -35.04 -41.33
C PRO A 503 11.38 -34.92 -40.36
N THR A 504 12.02 -36.04 -39.99
CA THR A 504 13.17 -36.07 -39.08
C THR A 504 14.40 -35.44 -39.72
N VAL A 505 14.64 -35.73 -41.00
CA VAL A 505 15.72 -35.13 -41.80
C VAL A 505 15.49 -33.63 -41.93
N ARG A 506 14.26 -33.19 -42.23
CA ARG A 506 13.90 -31.77 -42.27
C ARG A 506 14.18 -31.05 -40.95
N LYS A 507 13.81 -31.64 -39.81
CA LYS A 507 14.10 -31.07 -38.49
C LYS A 507 15.61 -30.97 -38.22
N ALA A 508 16.38 -31.99 -38.58
CA ALA A 508 17.84 -31.95 -38.48
C ALA A 508 18.46 -30.86 -39.36
N ALA A 509 17.99 -30.73 -40.61
CA ALA A 509 18.42 -29.68 -41.54
C ALA A 509 18.08 -28.26 -41.07
N LEU A 510 16.92 -28.05 -40.43
CA LEU A 510 16.54 -26.77 -39.83
C LEU A 510 17.52 -26.38 -38.71
N LEU A 511 17.79 -27.28 -37.75
CA LEU A 511 18.72 -27.02 -36.65
C LEU A 511 20.16 -26.80 -37.15
N ALA A 512 20.60 -27.63 -38.09
CA ALA A 512 21.90 -27.48 -38.73
C ALA A 512 22.06 -26.15 -39.48
N SER A 513 21.00 -25.67 -40.12
CA SER A 513 20.97 -24.36 -40.79
C SER A 513 21.16 -23.22 -39.79
N GLY A 514 20.56 -23.34 -38.59
CA GLY A 514 20.77 -22.42 -37.48
C GLY A 514 22.21 -22.43 -36.96
N ALA A 515 22.82 -23.61 -36.81
CA ALA A 515 24.22 -23.76 -36.40
C ALA A 515 25.22 -23.20 -37.42
N LEU A 516 24.95 -23.35 -38.73
CA LEU A 516 25.82 -22.85 -39.80
C LEU A 516 25.77 -21.31 -39.95
N ARG A 517 24.66 -20.69 -39.52
CA ARG A 517 24.45 -19.22 -39.48
C ARG A 517 24.65 -18.52 -40.83
N LYS A 518 24.24 -19.16 -41.94
CA LYS A 518 24.39 -18.60 -43.29
C LYS A 518 23.15 -17.84 -43.75
N PRO A 519 23.29 -16.58 -44.22
CA PRO A 519 22.16 -15.77 -44.69
C PRO A 519 21.32 -16.42 -45.79
N GLU A 520 21.95 -17.24 -46.63
CA GLU A 520 21.31 -17.96 -47.74
C GLU A 520 20.22 -18.93 -47.26
N LEU A 521 20.30 -19.43 -46.01
CA LEU A 521 19.35 -20.39 -45.44
C LEU A 521 18.16 -19.72 -44.73
N TRP A 522 18.26 -18.43 -44.38
CA TRP A 522 17.26 -17.73 -43.58
C TRP A 522 15.87 -17.66 -44.21
N PRO A 523 15.70 -17.39 -45.53
CA PRO A 523 14.38 -17.38 -46.15
C PRO A 523 13.60 -18.68 -45.93
N ARG A 524 14.30 -19.83 -45.94
CA ARG A 524 13.69 -21.14 -45.71
C ARG A 524 13.34 -21.39 -44.25
N LEU A 525 14.16 -20.90 -43.32
CA LEU A 525 13.81 -20.91 -41.89
C LEU A 525 12.54 -20.07 -41.64
N PHE A 526 12.36 -18.95 -42.35
CA PHE A 526 11.19 -18.10 -42.20
C PHE A 526 9.91 -18.74 -42.74
N GLU A 527 9.97 -19.47 -43.86
CA GLU A 527 8.81 -20.22 -44.37
C GLU A 527 8.34 -21.28 -43.34
N HIS A 528 9.27 -22.01 -42.72
CA HIS A 528 8.97 -23.05 -41.73
C HIS A 528 8.57 -22.50 -40.35
N LEU A 529 8.67 -21.19 -40.10
CA LEU A 529 8.06 -20.55 -38.92
C LEU A 529 6.53 -20.52 -39.02
N LEU A 530 5.99 -20.45 -40.25
CA LEU A 530 4.56 -20.36 -40.47
C LEU A 530 3.88 -21.73 -40.32
N ASP A 531 4.61 -22.81 -40.57
CA ASP A 531 4.13 -24.19 -40.45
C ASP A 531 4.11 -24.68 -38.99
N ASN A 532 2.93 -25.05 -38.48
CA ASN A 532 2.76 -25.56 -37.11
C ASN A 532 3.67 -26.78 -36.80
N ALA A 533 3.94 -27.64 -37.78
CA ALA A 533 4.72 -28.87 -37.56
C ALA A 533 6.23 -28.60 -37.33
N TYR A 534 6.75 -27.50 -37.89
CA TYR A 534 8.18 -27.17 -37.87
C TYR A 534 8.50 -25.86 -37.12
N ARG A 535 7.49 -25.08 -36.70
CA ARG A 535 7.63 -23.78 -36.04
C ARG A 535 8.61 -23.78 -34.87
N GLN A 536 8.50 -24.75 -33.95
CA GLN A 536 9.39 -24.83 -32.78
C GLN A 536 10.84 -25.10 -33.20
N THR A 537 11.07 -25.99 -34.16
CA THR A 537 12.42 -26.32 -34.67
C THR A 537 13.04 -25.13 -35.42
N ALA A 538 12.26 -24.47 -36.27
CA ALA A 538 12.68 -23.25 -36.97
C ALA A 538 13.00 -22.11 -35.98
N THR A 539 12.20 -21.97 -34.92
CA THR A 539 12.42 -21.00 -33.84
C THR A 539 13.76 -21.26 -33.15
N ALA A 540 14.02 -22.51 -32.71
CA ALA A 540 15.28 -22.87 -32.08
C ALA A 540 16.50 -22.63 -32.99
N ALA A 541 16.37 -22.94 -34.29
CA ALA A 541 17.41 -22.67 -35.28
C ALA A 541 17.70 -21.17 -35.40
N LEU A 542 16.68 -20.32 -35.47
CA LEU A 542 16.84 -18.87 -35.58
C LEU A 542 17.40 -18.24 -34.31
N LEU A 543 16.96 -18.68 -33.12
CA LEU A 543 17.55 -18.26 -31.85
C LEU A 543 19.05 -18.62 -31.76
N THR A 544 19.44 -19.77 -32.34
CA THR A 544 20.85 -20.18 -32.45
C THR A 544 21.66 -19.26 -33.38
N VAL A 545 21.04 -18.66 -34.41
CA VAL A 545 21.68 -17.62 -35.23
C VAL A 545 21.91 -16.34 -34.44
N GLY A 546 20.95 -15.97 -33.58
CA GLY A 546 21.02 -14.79 -32.72
C GLY A 546 20.83 -13.46 -33.48
N GLU A 547 21.37 -12.37 -32.94
CA GLU A 547 21.11 -10.99 -33.38
C GLU A 547 21.30 -10.75 -34.90
N ALA A 548 22.21 -11.50 -35.55
CA ALA A 548 22.53 -11.34 -36.97
C ALA A 548 21.33 -11.56 -37.93
N VAL A 549 20.33 -12.36 -37.54
CA VAL A 549 19.15 -12.63 -38.39
C VAL A 549 18.10 -11.52 -38.33
N ILE A 550 18.14 -10.67 -37.31
CA ILE A 550 17.10 -9.67 -37.03
C ILE A 550 16.84 -8.72 -38.22
N PRO A 551 17.84 -8.19 -38.96
CA PRO A 551 17.58 -7.35 -40.13
C PRO A 551 16.80 -8.07 -41.24
N ALA A 552 17.06 -9.35 -41.48
CA ALA A 552 16.33 -10.14 -42.47
C ALA A 552 14.92 -10.49 -41.96
N LEU A 553 14.80 -10.85 -40.68
CA LEU A 553 13.52 -11.12 -40.03
C LEU A 553 12.63 -9.85 -39.98
N THR A 554 13.24 -8.67 -39.86
CA THR A 554 12.56 -7.36 -39.93
C THR A 554 11.91 -7.14 -41.30
N ARG A 555 12.61 -7.49 -42.38
CA ARG A 555 12.08 -7.40 -43.75
C ARG A 555 10.96 -8.41 -43.95
N PHE A 556 11.14 -9.65 -43.49
CA PHE A 556 10.12 -10.68 -43.55
C PHE A 556 8.85 -10.25 -42.80
N PHE A 557 9.00 -9.72 -41.57
CA PHE A 557 7.90 -9.19 -40.77
C PHE A 557 7.10 -8.09 -41.48
N SER A 558 7.76 -7.27 -42.32
CA SER A 558 7.14 -6.10 -42.95
C SER A 558 6.49 -6.42 -44.31
N HIS A 559 6.92 -7.48 -45.00
CA HIS A 559 6.44 -7.83 -46.35
C HIS A 559 5.54 -9.07 -46.40
N ALA A 560 5.66 -9.97 -45.43
CA ALA A 560 4.81 -11.17 -45.38
C ALA A 560 3.40 -10.81 -44.88
N SER A 561 2.39 -11.47 -45.46
CA SER A 561 1.00 -11.40 -44.97
C SER A 561 0.84 -12.26 -43.72
N LEU A 562 1.32 -11.73 -42.59
CA LEU A 562 1.33 -12.42 -41.30
C LEU A 562 0.06 -12.14 -40.50
N THR A 563 -0.44 -13.17 -39.83
CA THR A 563 -1.50 -13.02 -38.81
C THR A 563 -0.93 -12.35 -37.55
N GLY A 564 -1.81 -11.78 -36.71
CA GLY A 564 -1.38 -11.14 -35.45
C GLY A 564 -0.63 -12.10 -34.51
N GLU A 565 -1.03 -13.37 -34.45
CA GLU A 565 -0.34 -14.40 -33.65
C GLU A 565 1.07 -14.70 -34.19
N GLN A 566 1.22 -14.83 -35.51
CA GLN A 566 2.52 -15.02 -36.15
C GLN A 566 3.43 -13.80 -35.91
N GLN A 567 2.88 -12.59 -35.95
CA GLN A 567 3.62 -11.37 -35.60
C GLN A 567 4.09 -11.39 -34.14
N VAL A 568 3.22 -11.74 -33.19
CA VAL A 568 3.59 -11.88 -31.77
C VAL A 568 4.68 -12.92 -31.56
N HIS A 569 4.60 -14.07 -32.24
CA HIS A 569 5.63 -15.12 -32.20
C HIS A 569 6.99 -14.58 -32.65
N ILE A 570 7.03 -13.87 -33.78
CA ILE A 570 8.27 -13.28 -34.31
C ILE A 570 8.84 -12.21 -33.36
N VAL A 571 8.00 -11.33 -32.80
CA VAL A 571 8.43 -10.34 -31.80
C VAL A 571 9.00 -11.03 -30.56
N GLY A 572 8.34 -12.10 -30.10
CA GLY A 572 8.81 -12.91 -28.96
C GLY A 572 10.21 -13.48 -29.20
N MET A 573 10.47 -14.06 -30.37
CA MET A 573 11.81 -14.54 -30.72
C MET A 573 12.85 -13.40 -30.74
N ILE A 574 12.50 -12.24 -31.28
CA ILE A 574 13.40 -11.07 -31.31
C ILE A 574 13.72 -10.58 -29.88
N ASN A 575 12.73 -10.62 -28.98
CA ASN A 575 12.93 -10.29 -27.57
C ASN A 575 13.92 -11.25 -26.91
N GLU A 576 13.82 -12.56 -27.19
CA GLU A 576 14.74 -13.58 -26.66
C GLU A 576 16.16 -13.45 -27.20
N MET A 577 16.32 -13.07 -28.48
CA MET A 577 17.65 -12.80 -29.07
C MET A 577 18.34 -11.60 -28.42
N GLY A 578 17.56 -10.56 -28.11
CA GLY A 578 18.06 -9.31 -27.53
C GLY A 578 19.04 -8.54 -28.42
N GLY A 579 19.80 -7.64 -27.81
CA GLY A 579 20.79 -6.80 -28.50
C GLY A 579 20.24 -5.51 -29.11
N ASP A 580 21.12 -4.75 -29.76
CA ASP A 580 20.81 -3.42 -30.31
C ASP A 580 19.88 -3.51 -31.52
N ALA A 581 20.00 -4.58 -32.33
CA ALA A 581 19.11 -4.80 -33.46
C ALA A 581 17.67 -5.10 -33.01
N ALA A 582 17.49 -5.89 -31.94
CA ALA A 582 16.19 -6.11 -31.33
C ALA A 582 15.60 -4.79 -30.81
N LEU A 583 16.40 -3.99 -30.09
CA LEU A 583 15.95 -2.68 -29.60
C LEU A 583 15.49 -1.75 -30.74
N ARG A 584 16.25 -1.67 -31.84
CA ARG A 584 15.85 -0.88 -33.02
C ARG A 584 14.55 -1.40 -33.65
N PHE A 585 14.40 -2.71 -33.76
CA PHE A 585 13.18 -3.34 -34.30
C PHE A 585 11.95 -2.98 -33.45
N LEU A 586 12.05 -3.11 -32.13
CA LEU A 586 10.97 -2.87 -31.17
C LEU A 586 10.58 -1.39 -31.13
N ARG A 587 11.55 -0.48 -31.03
CA ARG A 587 11.31 0.97 -30.99
C ARG A 587 10.56 1.47 -32.23
N ALA A 588 10.88 0.93 -33.41
CA ALA A 588 10.19 1.28 -34.65
C ALA A 588 8.71 0.83 -34.70
N ARG A 589 8.26 0.01 -33.74
CA ARG A 589 6.94 -0.65 -33.73
C ARG A 589 6.12 -0.33 -32.48
N ILE A 590 6.51 0.70 -31.72
CA ILE A 590 5.75 1.19 -30.55
C ILE A 590 4.28 1.50 -30.91
N ASN A 591 4.05 2.03 -32.12
CA ASN A 591 2.71 2.38 -32.62
C ASN A 591 2.10 1.32 -33.56
N HIS A 592 2.49 0.05 -33.45
CA HIS A 592 1.96 -1.01 -34.31
C HIS A 592 0.41 -1.07 -34.22
N PRO A 593 -0.36 -1.23 -35.31
CA PRO A 593 -1.83 -1.12 -35.26
C PRO A 593 -2.50 -2.21 -34.40
N VAL A 594 -1.94 -3.41 -34.35
CA VAL A 594 -2.46 -4.56 -33.59
C VAL A 594 -2.01 -4.49 -32.13
N GLN A 595 -2.96 -4.49 -31.18
CA GLN A 595 -2.69 -4.36 -29.73
C GLN A 595 -1.81 -5.49 -29.17
N ILE A 596 -2.12 -6.75 -29.49
CA ILE A 596 -1.35 -7.91 -28.97
C ILE A 596 0.13 -7.85 -29.39
N VAL A 597 0.42 -7.28 -30.56
CA VAL A 597 1.79 -7.06 -31.03
C VAL A 597 2.44 -5.92 -30.27
N ARG A 598 1.73 -4.80 -30.02
CA ARG A 598 2.24 -3.71 -29.18
C ARG A 598 2.58 -4.20 -27.78
N ASP A 599 1.71 -5.01 -27.18
CA ASP A 599 1.93 -5.57 -25.84
C ASP A 599 3.25 -6.37 -25.78
N LYS A 600 3.49 -7.22 -26.80
CA LYS A 600 4.74 -7.98 -26.91
C LYS A 600 5.97 -7.10 -27.21
N VAL A 601 5.79 -6.02 -27.95
CA VAL A 601 6.83 -5.01 -28.19
C VAL A 601 7.25 -4.34 -26.88
N PHE A 602 6.30 -3.90 -26.05
CA PHE A 602 6.60 -3.27 -24.75
C PHE A 602 7.22 -4.25 -23.76
N GLU A 603 6.78 -5.51 -23.74
CA GLU A 603 7.45 -6.58 -22.96
C GLU A 603 8.93 -6.70 -23.34
N GLY A 604 9.24 -6.67 -24.64
CA GLY A 604 10.61 -6.68 -25.14
C GLY A 604 11.42 -5.45 -24.75
N LEU A 605 10.83 -4.26 -24.88
CA LEU A 605 11.49 -3.01 -24.48
C LEU A 605 11.83 -3.01 -22.99
N ASN A 606 10.91 -3.48 -22.14
CA ASN A 606 11.14 -3.58 -20.71
C ASN A 606 12.18 -4.65 -20.36
N HIS A 607 12.16 -5.83 -21.01
CA HIS A 607 13.20 -6.86 -20.84
C HIS A 607 14.60 -6.29 -21.16
N LEU A 608 14.71 -5.49 -22.22
CA LEU A 608 15.96 -4.81 -22.60
C LEU A 608 16.29 -3.60 -21.71
N ASN A 609 15.53 -3.36 -20.63
CA ASN A 609 15.63 -2.21 -19.74
C ASN A 609 15.66 -0.87 -20.50
N HIS A 610 14.92 -0.77 -21.61
CA HIS A 610 14.84 0.44 -22.43
C HIS A 610 14.06 1.53 -21.68
N ARG A 611 14.60 2.74 -21.72
CA ARG A 611 13.92 3.93 -21.21
C ARG A 611 13.43 4.79 -22.36
N ALA A 612 12.15 5.14 -22.30
CA ALA A 612 11.51 5.99 -23.30
C ALA A 612 12.30 7.27 -23.58
N THR A 613 12.58 7.51 -24.86
CA THR A 613 13.16 8.78 -25.31
C THR A 613 12.11 9.89 -25.35
N VAL A 614 12.56 11.14 -25.51
CA VAL A 614 11.67 12.31 -25.61
C VAL A 614 10.65 12.17 -26.75
N LEU A 615 11.05 11.55 -27.87
CA LEU A 615 10.19 11.33 -29.04
C LEU A 615 9.18 10.19 -28.82
N GLU A 616 9.51 9.20 -28.00
CA GLU A 616 8.64 8.05 -27.72
C GLU A 616 7.61 8.35 -26.63
N ARG A 617 7.97 9.23 -25.69
CA ARG A 617 7.17 9.54 -24.49
C ARG A 617 5.69 9.86 -24.81
N PRO A 618 5.34 10.71 -25.80
CA PRO A 618 3.94 11.01 -26.10
C PRO A 618 3.14 9.78 -26.53
N HIS A 619 3.76 8.89 -27.32
CA HIS A 619 3.11 7.67 -27.81
C HIS A 619 2.85 6.67 -26.67
N ILE A 620 3.83 6.50 -25.77
CA ILE A 620 3.69 5.61 -24.62
C ILE A 620 2.66 6.16 -23.63
N LEU A 621 2.62 7.48 -23.41
CA LEU A 621 1.62 8.13 -22.56
C LEU A 621 0.20 7.96 -23.12
N LEU A 622 0.02 8.10 -24.45
CA LEU A 622 -1.27 7.86 -25.09
C LEU A 622 -1.75 6.42 -24.87
N GLN A 623 -0.86 5.44 -25.02
CA GLN A 623 -1.20 4.04 -24.80
C GLN A 623 -1.46 3.75 -23.31
N LEU A 624 -0.70 4.36 -22.40
CA LEU A 624 -0.94 4.27 -20.97
C LEU A 624 -2.32 4.81 -20.60
N ASP A 625 -2.69 5.98 -21.15
CA ASP A 625 -4.00 6.60 -20.94
C ASP A 625 -5.13 5.68 -21.43
N GLU A 626 -4.98 5.06 -22.60
CA GLU A 626 -5.94 4.09 -23.13
C GLU A 626 -6.14 2.88 -22.19
N GLN A 627 -5.05 2.30 -21.67
CA GLN A 627 -5.14 1.16 -20.73
C GLN A 627 -5.74 1.57 -19.39
N VAL A 628 -5.40 2.76 -18.89
CA VAL A 628 -6.00 3.32 -17.67
C VAL A 628 -7.50 3.56 -17.85
N GLY A 629 -7.91 4.10 -19.00
CA GLY A 629 -9.31 4.27 -19.36
C GLY A 629 -10.08 2.94 -19.40
N LEU A 630 -9.43 1.87 -19.88
CA LEU A 630 -10.03 0.53 -19.88
C LEU A 630 -10.21 -0.02 -18.45
N LEU A 631 -9.27 0.22 -17.53
CA LEU A 631 -9.41 -0.13 -16.11
C LEU A 631 -10.52 0.67 -15.41
N VAL A 632 -10.65 1.96 -15.73
CA VAL A 632 -11.76 2.81 -15.24
C VAL A 632 -13.09 2.25 -15.76
N TRP A 633 -13.17 1.90 -17.04
CA TRP A 633 -14.35 1.29 -17.65
C TRP A 633 -14.69 -0.07 -17.02
N LEU A 634 -13.72 -0.94 -16.75
CA LEU A 634 -13.94 -2.19 -16.03
C LEU A 634 -14.48 -1.96 -14.62
N THR A 635 -14.03 -0.89 -13.96
CA THR A 635 -14.55 -0.50 -12.65
C THR A 635 -16.02 -0.06 -12.73
N ALA A 636 -16.41 0.63 -13.81
CA ALA A 636 -17.81 0.97 -14.08
C ALA A 636 -18.64 -0.27 -14.42
N ALA A 637 -18.15 -1.15 -15.29
CA ALA A 637 -18.80 -2.42 -15.62
C ALA A 637 -19.05 -3.28 -14.37
N ARG A 638 -18.06 -3.34 -13.46
CA ARG A 638 -18.21 -4.08 -12.19
C ARG A 638 -19.24 -3.46 -11.24
N LEU A 639 -19.41 -2.14 -11.29
CA LEU A 639 -20.40 -1.42 -10.49
C LEU A 639 -21.81 -1.60 -11.06
N ASP A 640 -21.97 -1.52 -12.37
CA ASP A 640 -23.27 -1.68 -13.04
C ASP A 640 -23.79 -3.12 -12.94
N LEU A 641 -22.87 -4.10 -12.94
CA LEU A 641 -23.17 -5.53 -12.81
C LEU A 641 -23.08 -6.03 -11.35
N ASP A 642 -23.24 -5.15 -10.34
CA ASP A 642 -23.09 -5.54 -8.92
C ASP A 642 -24.18 -6.48 -8.42
N SER A 643 -25.29 -6.62 -9.15
CA SER A 643 -26.34 -7.62 -8.89
C SER A 643 -25.86 -9.06 -9.09
N PHE A 644 -24.83 -9.29 -9.90
CA PHE A 644 -24.30 -10.62 -10.15
C PHE A 644 -23.57 -11.17 -8.92
N PRO A 645 -23.74 -12.46 -8.58
CA PRO A 645 -22.95 -13.11 -7.55
C PRO A 645 -21.44 -12.97 -7.80
N ARG A 646 -20.64 -12.91 -6.72
CA ARG A 646 -19.18 -12.71 -6.81
C ARG A 646 -18.44 -13.76 -7.66
N ASN A 647 -19.00 -14.96 -7.77
CA ASN A 647 -18.43 -16.09 -8.48
C ASN A 647 -19.14 -16.36 -9.82
N ALA A 648 -20.06 -15.48 -10.25
CA ALA A 648 -20.71 -15.61 -11.54
C ALA A 648 -19.68 -15.56 -12.68
N PRO A 649 -19.88 -16.33 -13.77
CA PRO A 649 -18.97 -16.34 -14.92
C PRO A 649 -18.63 -14.93 -15.44
N MET A 650 -19.63 -14.04 -15.49
CA MET A 650 -19.44 -12.65 -15.88
C MET A 650 -18.47 -11.87 -14.98
N ILE A 651 -18.59 -12.02 -13.66
CA ILE A 651 -17.71 -11.34 -12.70
C ILE A 651 -16.30 -11.92 -12.73
N ASN A 652 -16.17 -13.23 -12.94
CA ASN A 652 -14.88 -13.88 -13.11
C ASN A 652 -14.20 -13.44 -14.42
N ALA A 653 -14.94 -13.34 -15.52
CA ALA A 653 -14.43 -12.83 -16.80
C ALA A 653 -13.93 -11.38 -16.68
N LEU A 654 -14.67 -10.49 -15.99
CA LEU A 654 -14.20 -9.13 -15.72
C LEU A 654 -12.93 -9.09 -14.85
N ARG A 655 -12.81 -10.01 -13.88
CA ARG A 655 -11.60 -10.14 -13.04
C ARG A 655 -10.40 -10.60 -13.87
N GLN A 656 -10.59 -11.59 -14.74
CA GLN A 656 -9.57 -12.05 -15.68
C GLN A 656 -9.13 -10.93 -16.63
N GLU A 657 -10.08 -10.18 -17.19
CA GLU A 657 -9.79 -9.03 -18.06
C GLU A 657 -8.93 -7.99 -17.34
N LYS A 658 -9.28 -7.65 -16.10
CA LYS A 658 -8.47 -6.77 -15.25
C LYS A 658 -7.06 -7.33 -15.06
N ASN A 659 -6.93 -8.62 -14.76
CA ASN A 659 -5.63 -9.27 -14.55
C ASN A 659 -4.76 -9.30 -15.83
N THR A 660 -5.38 -9.22 -17.01
CA THR A 660 -4.68 -9.07 -18.30
C THR A 660 -4.21 -7.63 -18.54
N ILE A 661 -4.99 -6.62 -18.15
CA ILE A 661 -4.67 -5.20 -18.42
C ILE A 661 -3.68 -4.62 -17.41
N VAL A 662 -3.76 -5.02 -16.14
CA VAL A 662 -2.88 -4.49 -15.07
C VAL A 662 -1.40 -4.64 -15.44
N PRO A 663 -0.90 -5.82 -15.88
CA PRO A 663 0.49 -5.96 -16.32
C PRO A 663 0.89 -5.03 -17.46
N LYS A 664 -0.02 -4.74 -18.40
CA LYS A 664 0.24 -3.84 -19.53
C LYS A 664 0.50 -2.42 -19.03
N VAL A 665 -0.32 -1.92 -18.10
CA VAL A 665 -0.14 -0.60 -17.48
C VAL A 665 1.23 -0.47 -16.82
N PHE A 666 1.62 -1.48 -16.03
CA PHE A 666 2.89 -1.44 -15.32
C PHE A 666 4.10 -1.61 -16.22
N ASN A 667 3.99 -2.41 -17.28
CA ASN A 667 5.03 -2.54 -18.30
C ASN A 667 5.26 -1.22 -19.07
N LEU A 668 4.18 -0.51 -19.38
CA LEU A 668 4.26 0.84 -19.96
C LEU A 668 4.94 1.83 -19.01
N LEU A 669 4.59 1.80 -17.71
CA LEU A 669 5.24 2.64 -16.68
C LEU A 669 6.74 2.31 -16.53
N ALA A 670 7.09 1.02 -16.53
CA ALA A 670 8.48 0.55 -16.48
C ALA A 670 9.28 1.10 -17.67
N THR A 671 8.75 0.96 -18.89
CA THR A 671 9.37 1.49 -20.12
C THR A 671 9.45 3.02 -20.12
N LEU A 672 8.42 3.71 -19.62
CA LEU A 672 8.32 5.17 -19.62
C LEU A 672 9.33 5.83 -18.68
N TYR A 673 9.58 5.23 -17.51
CA TYR A 673 10.38 5.82 -16.45
C TYR A 673 11.72 5.10 -16.20
N GLY A 674 11.91 3.89 -16.73
CA GLY A 674 13.08 3.05 -16.50
C GLY A 674 13.16 2.55 -15.05
N ASP A 675 12.01 2.16 -14.48
CA ASP A 675 11.89 1.78 -13.08
C ASP A 675 11.31 0.38 -12.90
N ASN A 676 12.19 -0.58 -12.64
CA ASN A 676 11.86 -2.00 -12.50
C ASN A 676 10.95 -2.28 -11.27
N ARG A 677 10.71 -1.29 -10.40
CA ARG A 677 9.71 -1.40 -9.33
C ARG A 677 8.31 -1.64 -9.89
N PHE A 678 8.00 -1.17 -11.09
CA PHE A 678 6.67 -1.36 -11.68
C PHE A 678 6.36 -2.83 -12.00
N ASP A 679 7.35 -3.64 -12.38
CA ASP A 679 7.18 -5.08 -12.61
C ASP A 679 6.79 -5.81 -11.32
N LEU A 680 7.46 -5.46 -10.23
CA LEU A 680 7.12 -5.98 -8.91
C LEU A 680 5.71 -5.58 -8.49
N ILE A 681 5.35 -4.31 -8.64
CA ILE A 681 4.02 -3.81 -8.25
C ILE A 681 2.94 -4.54 -9.04
N SER A 682 3.15 -4.76 -10.34
CA SER A 682 2.25 -5.52 -11.20
C SER A 682 1.97 -6.92 -10.65
N GLN A 683 3.03 -7.66 -10.30
CA GLN A 683 2.90 -9.02 -9.77
C GLN A 683 2.19 -9.05 -8.41
N LEU A 684 2.50 -8.10 -7.52
CA LEU A 684 1.91 -8.01 -6.19
C LEU A 684 0.44 -7.57 -6.23
N ILE A 685 0.01 -6.74 -7.19
CA ILE A 685 -1.41 -6.36 -7.38
C ILE A 685 -2.24 -7.55 -7.84
N THR A 686 -1.66 -8.37 -8.71
CA THR A 686 -2.37 -9.47 -9.35
C THR A 686 -2.56 -10.65 -8.39
N LYS A 687 -1.70 -10.78 -7.35
CA LYS A 687 -1.84 -11.79 -6.29
C LYS A 687 -2.72 -11.27 -5.14
N GLU A 688 -3.79 -11.99 -4.81
CA GLU A 688 -4.70 -11.65 -3.71
C GLU A 688 -4.05 -11.91 -2.33
N ASN A 689 -3.34 -10.93 -1.77
CA ASN A 689 -2.92 -10.94 -0.37
C ASN A 689 -3.23 -9.59 0.31
N ASP A 690 -4.14 -9.61 1.28
CA ASP A 690 -4.65 -8.41 1.96
C ASP A 690 -3.60 -7.71 2.84
N GLU A 691 -2.58 -8.41 3.35
CA GLU A 691 -1.49 -7.76 4.09
C GLU A 691 -0.59 -6.93 3.17
N ILE A 692 -0.37 -7.40 1.95
CA ILE A 692 0.49 -6.78 0.93
C ILE A 692 -0.17 -5.55 0.31
N LYS A 693 -1.51 -5.52 0.18
CA LYS A 693 -2.27 -4.39 -0.42
C LYS A 693 -1.94 -3.04 0.22
N SER A 694 -1.76 -3.01 1.54
CA SER A 694 -1.49 -1.77 2.27
C SER A 694 -0.11 -1.17 1.98
N TYR A 695 0.92 -2.03 1.83
CA TYR A 695 2.27 -1.64 1.41
C TYR A 695 2.30 -1.25 -0.05
N LEU A 696 1.51 -1.96 -0.87
CA LEU A 696 1.47 -1.78 -2.30
C LEU A 696 0.95 -0.40 -2.72
N ILE A 697 -0.08 0.13 -2.03
CA ILE A 697 -0.58 1.50 -2.30
C ILE A 697 0.50 2.54 -1.97
N GLU A 698 1.23 2.37 -0.86
CA GLU A 698 2.28 3.31 -0.47
C GLU A 698 3.46 3.25 -1.46
N LEU A 699 3.85 2.05 -1.86
CA LEU A 699 4.87 1.79 -2.87
C LEU A 699 4.47 2.44 -4.20
N LEU A 700 3.25 2.19 -4.68
CA LEU A 700 2.69 2.78 -5.88
C LEU A 700 2.66 4.31 -5.79
N SER A 701 2.24 4.87 -4.65
CA SER A 701 2.18 6.33 -4.44
C SER A 701 3.55 7.01 -4.45
N THR A 702 4.61 6.25 -4.12
CA THR A 702 6.01 6.71 -4.08
C THR A 702 6.70 6.51 -5.43
N ALA A 703 6.36 5.45 -6.15
CA ALA A 703 6.92 5.13 -7.46
C ALA A 703 6.31 6.00 -8.58
N LEU A 704 5.00 6.30 -8.50
CA LEU A 704 4.30 7.08 -9.52
C LEU A 704 4.73 8.56 -9.51
N PRO A 705 5.16 9.09 -10.66
CA PRO A 705 5.35 10.53 -10.85
C PRO A 705 4.03 11.30 -10.77
N GLU A 706 4.07 12.55 -10.31
CA GLU A 706 2.87 13.38 -10.07
C GLU A 706 2.00 13.55 -11.34
N GLU A 707 2.60 13.51 -12.53
CA GLU A 707 1.92 13.58 -13.84
C GLU A 707 0.83 12.49 -14.03
N VAL A 708 1.11 11.26 -13.59
CA VAL A 708 0.25 10.08 -13.80
C VAL A 708 -0.39 9.57 -12.51
N LYS A 709 0.05 10.10 -11.37
CA LYS A 709 -0.39 9.67 -10.03
C LYS A 709 -1.89 9.85 -9.84
N GLY A 710 -2.44 10.96 -10.32
CA GLY A 710 -3.86 11.29 -10.18
C GLY A 710 -4.80 10.31 -10.90
N SER A 711 -4.38 9.76 -12.04
CA SER A 711 -5.20 8.83 -12.84
C SER A 711 -5.04 7.37 -12.39
N ILE A 712 -3.84 6.97 -11.97
CA ILE A 712 -3.52 5.56 -11.67
C ILE A 712 -3.77 5.19 -10.21
N LEU A 713 -3.36 6.04 -9.26
CA LEU A 713 -3.41 5.70 -7.83
C LEU A 713 -4.84 5.36 -7.32
N PRO A 714 -5.91 6.07 -7.74
CA PRO A 714 -7.27 5.74 -7.30
C PRO A 714 -7.71 4.31 -7.69
N LEU A 715 -7.28 3.80 -8.83
CA LEU A 715 -7.69 2.49 -9.35
C LEU A 715 -7.26 1.32 -8.46
N PHE A 716 -6.15 1.48 -7.76
CA PHE A 716 -5.55 0.45 -6.90
C PHE A 716 -5.70 0.76 -5.40
N SER A 717 -6.33 1.88 -5.06
CA SER A 717 -6.57 2.28 -3.67
C SER A 717 -7.69 1.46 -3.01
N ASP A 718 -7.60 1.26 -1.70
CA ASP A 718 -8.64 0.61 -0.88
C ASP A 718 -9.82 1.55 -0.61
N ILE A 719 -10.56 1.87 -1.68
CA ILE A 719 -11.74 2.72 -1.71
C ILE A 719 -12.84 2.04 -2.52
N SER A 720 -14.10 2.37 -2.24
CA SER A 720 -15.25 1.83 -2.97
C SER A 720 -15.19 2.11 -4.47
N PHE A 721 -15.78 1.26 -5.31
CA PHE A 721 -15.83 1.45 -6.77
C PHE A 721 -16.41 2.81 -7.17
N VAL A 722 -17.47 3.27 -6.48
CA VAL A 722 -18.06 4.60 -6.68
C VAL A 722 -17.03 5.71 -6.46
N GLU A 723 -16.24 5.61 -5.39
CA GLU A 723 -15.22 6.61 -5.08
C GLU A 723 -14.04 6.54 -6.07
N ARG A 724 -13.70 5.36 -6.59
CA ARG A 724 -12.71 5.22 -7.69
C ARG A 724 -13.17 5.97 -8.93
N LEU A 725 -14.41 5.72 -9.38
CA LEU A 725 -14.98 6.39 -10.54
C LEU A 725 -15.07 7.91 -10.34
N ARG A 726 -15.48 8.37 -9.15
CA ARG A 726 -15.51 9.80 -8.83
C ARG A 726 -14.15 10.47 -8.92
N LYS A 727 -13.08 9.81 -8.46
CA LYS A 727 -11.72 10.33 -8.54
C LYS A 727 -11.16 10.27 -9.96
N SER A 728 -11.56 9.28 -10.75
CA SER A 728 -11.15 9.10 -12.15
C SER A 728 -12.00 9.91 -13.14
N SER A 729 -13.13 10.50 -12.74
CA SER A 729 -14.07 11.17 -13.65
C SER A 729 -13.49 12.40 -14.34
N VAL A 730 -12.45 13.02 -13.76
CA VAL A 730 -11.77 14.18 -14.33
C VAL A 730 -11.02 13.82 -15.60
N SER A 731 -10.41 12.63 -15.66
CA SER A 731 -9.68 12.16 -16.85
C SER A 731 -10.50 11.21 -17.70
N HIS A 732 -11.31 10.36 -17.08
CA HIS A 732 -12.06 9.28 -17.75
C HIS A 732 -13.50 9.24 -17.23
N PRO A 733 -14.39 10.14 -17.70
CA PRO A 733 -15.79 10.14 -17.29
C PRO A 733 -16.47 8.83 -17.73
N GLN A 734 -17.29 8.25 -16.85
CA GLN A 734 -18.09 7.05 -17.12
C GLN A 734 -19.57 7.33 -16.84
N GLN A 735 -20.43 6.81 -17.70
CA GLN A 735 -21.87 6.82 -17.50
C GLN A 735 -22.29 5.55 -16.74
N HIS A 736 -23.32 5.67 -15.91
CA HIS A 736 -23.97 4.53 -15.28
C HIS A 736 -24.93 3.91 -16.31
N LEU A 737 -24.81 2.60 -16.54
CA LEU A 737 -25.66 1.85 -17.46
C LEU A 737 -26.48 0.83 -16.70
N SER A 738 -27.65 0.48 -17.24
CA SER A 738 -28.37 -0.72 -16.81
C SER A 738 -27.58 -1.99 -17.16
N ILE A 739 -27.99 -3.13 -16.59
CA ILE A 739 -27.33 -4.43 -16.83
C ILE A 739 -27.31 -4.76 -18.32
N GLU A 740 -28.46 -4.68 -18.99
CA GLU A 740 -28.58 -4.94 -20.43
C GLU A 740 -27.69 -3.98 -21.23
N GLU A 741 -27.81 -2.66 -21.03
CA GLU A 741 -26.97 -1.67 -21.71
C GLU A 741 -25.47 -1.92 -21.51
N ARG A 742 -25.07 -2.35 -20.30
CA ARG A 742 -23.67 -2.71 -20.03
C ARG A 742 -23.25 -3.98 -20.77
N LEU A 743 -24.10 -5.00 -20.87
CA LEU A 743 -23.82 -6.18 -21.69
C LEU A 743 -23.66 -5.81 -23.17
N HIS A 744 -24.57 -4.99 -23.71
CA HIS A 744 -24.47 -4.47 -25.08
C HIS A 744 -23.16 -3.66 -25.30
N ASP A 745 -22.77 -2.82 -24.35
CA ASP A 745 -21.51 -2.05 -24.39
C ASP A 745 -20.27 -2.97 -24.38
N ILE A 746 -20.29 -4.06 -23.62
CA ILE A 746 -19.22 -5.07 -23.61
C ILE A 746 -19.12 -5.79 -24.95
N ILE A 747 -20.25 -6.21 -25.51
CA ILE A 747 -20.33 -6.94 -26.80
C ILE A 747 -19.80 -6.05 -27.95
N ASN A 748 -20.23 -4.78 -27.97
CA ASN A 748 -19.90 -3.82 -29.04
C ASN A 748 -18.52 -3.18 -28.90
N LYS A 749 -17.81 -3.37 -27.77
CA LYS A 749 -16.45 -2.84 -27.59
C LYS A 749 -15.51 -3.36 -28.69
N ASP A 750 -14.45 -2.63 -29.02
CA ASP A 750 -13.46 -3.08 -30.01
C ASP A 750 -12.82 -4.44 -29.63
N PHE A 751 -12.79 -5.39 -30.58
CA PHE A 751 -12.21 -6.74 -30.40
C PHE A 751 -10.70 -6.70 -30.15
N ASN A 752 -10.00 -5.64 -30.54
CA ASN A 752 -8.58 -5.47 -30.23
C ASN A 752 -8.32 -5.11 -28.76
N LYS A 753 -9.36 -4.72 -28.00
CA LYS A 753 -9.21 -4.18 -26.64
C LYS A 753 -9.66 -5.13 -25.53
N LEU A 754 -10.57 -6.05 -25.82
CA LEU A 754 -11.12 -7.00 -24.85
C LEU A 754 -10.82 -8.44 -25.27
N THR A 755 -10.71 -9.35 -24.29
CA THR A 755 -10.64 -10.77 -24.59
C THR A 755 -11.93 -11.27 -25.25
N HIS A 756 -11.78 -12.22 -26.18
CA HIS A 756 -12.93 -12.82 -26.87
C HIS A 756 -13.88 -13.52 -25.87
N ARG A 757 -13.32 -14.05 -24.77
CA ARG A 757 -14.05 -14.71 -23.68
C ARG A 757 -15.00 -13.76 -22.95
N LEU A 758 -14.56 -12.56 -22.57
CA LEU A 758 -15.44 -11.60 -21.90
C LEU A 758 -16.67 -11.26 -22.75
N LYS A 759 -16.48 -11.12 -24.07
CA LYS A 759 -17.59 -10.90 -25.01
C LYS A 759 -18.51 -12.11 -25.13
N ALA A 760 -17.97 -13.32 -25.27
CA ALA A 760 -18.76 -14.54 -25.35
C ALA A 760 -19.62 -14.74 -24.08
N VAL A 761 -19.04 -14.54 -22.89
CA VAL A 761 -19.81 -14.56 -21.64
C VAL A 761 -20.91 -13.50 -21.64
N ALA A 762 -20.61 -12.26 -22.06
CA ALA A 762 -21.64 -11.22 -22.13
C ALA A 762 -22.79 -11.55 -23.11
N ILE A 763 -22.50 -12.19 -24.26
CA ILE A 763 -23.52 -12.69 -25.19
C ILE A 763 -24.39 -13.74 -24.51
N ARG A 764 -23.77 -14.68 -23.77
CA ARG A 764 -24.50 -15.73 -23.05
C ARG A 764 -25.43 -15.15 -22.00
N GLU A 765 -25.00 -14.14 -21.24
CA GLU A 765 -25.82 -13.51 -20.20
C GLU A 765 -27.10 -12.82 -20.76
N LEU A 766 -27.17 -12.56 -22.08
CA LEU A 766 -28.41 -12.06 -22.71
C LEU A 766 -29.56 -13.08 -22.70
N LEU A 767 -29.31 -14.37 -22.42
CA LEU A 767 -30.38 -15.35 -22.19
C LEU A 767 -31.30 -14.92 -21.05
N ASP A 768 -30.71 -14.48 -19.94
CA ASP A 768 -31.41 -14.13 -18.72
C ASP A 768 -31.63 -12.61 -18.56
N TRP A 769 -30.78 -11.80 -19.19
CA TRP A 769 -30.70 -10.35 -18.97
C TRP A 769 -30.97 -9.52 -20.23
N HIS A 770 -32.19 -9.65 -20.77
CA HIS A 770 -32.68 -8.84 -21.90
C HIS A 770 -34.09 -8.29 -21.59
N GLN A 771 -34.30 -6.98 -21.75
CA GLN A 771 -35.61 -6.34 -21.74
C GLN A 771 -36.10 -6.06 -23.16
N SER A 772 -35.17 -5.81 -24.08
CA SER A 772 -35.42 -5.65 -25.52
C SER A 772 -35.04 -6.92 -26.28
N ASP A 773 -35.56 -7.08 -27.51
CA ASP A 773 -35.22 -8.24 -28.35
C ASP A 773 -33.74 -8.17 -28.79
N PRO A 774 -32.85 -9.07 -28.31
CA PRO A 774 -31.43 -9.04 -28.63
C PRO A 774 -31.12 -9.60 -30.02
N THR A 775 -32.12 -10.00 -30.81
CA THR A 775 -31.92 -10.66 -32.12
C THR A 775 -30.93 -9.92 -33.02
N ILE A 776 -30.98 -8.59 -33.10
CA ILE A 776 -30.09 -7.81 -33.98
C ILE A 776 -28.62 -7.96 -33.56
N ILE A 777 -28.31 -7.81 -32.26
CA ILE A 777 -26.93 -7.90 -31.80
C ILE A 777 -26.40 -9.33 -31.91
N LEU A 778 -27.26 -10.34 -31.71
CA LEU A 778 -26.91 -11.75 -31.89
C LEU A 778 -26.59 -12.07 -33.36
N VAL A 779 -27.43 -11.62 -34.30
CA VAL A 779 -27.20 -11.83 -35.74
C VAL A 779 -25.91 -11.16 -36.21
N ALA A 780 -25.58 -9.97 -35.68
CA ALA A 780 -24.30 -9.34 -35.98
C ALA A 780 -23.11 -10.19 -35.50
N ASN A 781 -23.16 -10.73 -34.28
CA ASN A 781 -22.06 -11.50 -33.69
C ASN A 781 -21.93 -12.93 -34.24
N VAL A 782 -22.99 -13.49 -34.83
CA VAL A 782 -22.93 -14.75 -35.59
C VAL A 782 -21.90 -14.71 -36.72
N THR A 783 -21.66 -13.53 -37.30
CA THR A 783 -20.68 -13.34 -38.38
C THR A 783 -19.25 -13.09 -37.89
N SER A 784 -19.04 -12.99 -36.57
CA SER A 784 -17.73 -12.72 -35.95
C SER A 784 -16.65 -13.69 -36.43
N PRO A 785 -15.43 -13.25 -36.78
CA PRO A 785 -14.32 -14.12 -37.17
C PRO A 785 -14.00 -15.17 -36.11
N ASP A 786 -14.14 -14.82 -34.83
CA ASP A 786 -13.90 -15.68 -33.67
C ASP A 786 -14.99 -16.76 -33.52
N GLU A 787 -14.56 -18.02 -33.47
CA GLU A 787 -15.46 -19.18 -33.41
C GLU A 787 -16.27 -19.22 -32.12
N MET A 788 -15.67 -18.89 -30.97
CA MET A 788 -16.34 -18.94 -29.66
C MET A 788 -17.46 -17.90 -29.57
N ILE A 789 -17.22 -16.68 -30.05
CA ILE A 789 -18.24 -15.63 -30.12
C ILE A 789 -19.36 -16.02 -31.07
N ALA A 790 -19.04 -16.51 -32.27
CA ALA A 790 -20.03 -16.91 -33.25
C ALA A 790 -20.90 -18.09 -32.75
N GLU A 791 -20.28 -19.11 -32.16
CA GLU A 791 -20.97 -20.27 -31.60
C GLU A 791 -21.91 -19.87 -30.45
N THR A 792 -21.43 -19.03 -29.53
CA THR A 792 -22.26 -18.53 -28.41
C THR A 792 -23.42 -17.69 -28.93
N ALA A 793 -23.20 -16.81 -29.91
CA ALA A 793 -24.25 -16.01 -30.52
C ALA A 793 -25.31 -16.86 -31.24
N PHE A 794 -24.90 -17.89 -31.98
CA PHE A 794 -25.82 -18.86 -32.59
C PHE A 794 -26.65 -19.60 -31.53
N TYR A 795 -26.04 -20.02 -30.43
CA TYR A 795 -26.72 -20.74 -29.37
C TYR A 795 -27.78 -19.89 -28.68
N VAL A 796 -27.43 -18.65 -28.32
CA VAL A 796 -28.37 -17.70 -27.71
C VAL A 796 -29.48 -17.35 -28.71
N LEU A 797 -29.16 -17.17 -30.00
CA LEU A 797 -30.16 -16.92 -31.04
C LEU A 797 -31.11 -18.10 -31.25
N LYS A 798 -30.61 -19.33 -31.26
CA LYS A 798 -31.42 -20.57 -31.34
C LYS A 798 -32.41 -20.65 -30.17
N THR A 799 -32.00 -20.20 -28.99
CA THR A 799 -32.79 -20.29 -27.76
C THR A 799 -33.86 -19.19 -27.68
N LEU A 800 -33.49 -17.93 -27.97
CA LEU A 800 -34.41 -16.79 -27.84
C LEU A 800 -35.26 -16.55 -29.10
N ASN A 801 -34.74 -16.84 -30.30
CA ASN A 801 -35.45 -16.65 -31.57
C ASN A 801 -35.17 -17.81 -32.55
N PRO A 802 -35.76 -19.01 -32.32
CA PRO A 802 -35.53 -20.20 -33.13
C PRO A 802 -35.89 -20.00 -34.62
N THR A 803 -36.89 -19.17 -34.90
CA THR A 803 -37.30 -18.77 -36.25
C THR A 803 -36.16 -18.11 -37.01
N ARG A 804 -35.53 -17.09 -36.40
CA ARG A 804 -34.43 -16.36 -37.04
C ARG A 804 -33.18 -17.22 -37.18
N PHE A 805 -32.89 -18.08 -36.20
CA PHE A 805 -31.83 -19.08 -36.31
C PHE A 805 -32.06 -20.01 -37.51
N SER A 806 -33.29 -20.54 -37.68
CA SER A 806 -33.64 -21.45 -38.77
C SER A 806 -33.49 -20.81 -40.16
N GLU A 807 -33.85 -19.52 -40.30
CA GLU A 807 -33.64 -18.75 -41.53
C GLU A 807 -32.15 -18.61 -41.87
N LEU A 808 -31.33 -18.21 -40.90
CA LEU A 808 -29.88 -18.07 -41.06
C LEU A 808 -29.22 -19.43 -41.38
N TYR A 809 -29.64 -20.48 -40.69
CA TYR A 809 -29.14 -21.83 -40.94
C TYR A 809 -29.41 -22.28 -42.39
N ARG A 810 -30.62 -22.03 -42.91
CA ARG A 810 -30.96 -22.34 -44.31
C ARG A 810 -30.11 -21.57 -45.31
N ILE A 811 -29.81 -20.30 -45.03
CA ILE A 811 -28.94 -19.48 -45.90
C ILE A 811 -27.52 -20.04 -45.89
N LEU A 812 -26.99 -20.38 -44.71
CA LEU A 812 -25.65 -20.96 -44.57
C LEU A 812 -25.54 -22.36 -45.17
N ALA A 813 -26.61 -23.14 -45.19
CA ALA A 813 -26.66 -24.46 -45.82
C ALA A 813 -26.44 -24.43 -47.33
N LEU A 814 -26.64 -23.28 -47.98
CA LEU A 814 -26.29 -23.08 -49.40
C LEU A 814 -24.76 -23.01 -49.62
N GLN A 815 -23.98 -22.87 -48.55
CA GLN A 815 -22.51 -22.80 -48.56
C GLN A 815 -21.92 -23.80 -47.54
N PRO A 816 -22.03 -25.12 -47.81
CA PRO A 816 -21.66 -26.16 -46.85
C PRO A 816 -20.16 -26.18 -46.51
N GLU A 817 -19.30 -25.64 -47.37
CA GLU A 817 -17.86 -25.53 -47.11
C GLU A 817 -17.48 -24.32 -46.23
N SER A 818 -18.43 -23.44 -45.89
CA SER A 818 -18.14 -22.28 -45.06
C SER A 818 -17.91 -22.68 -43.59
N ASP A 819 -16.91 -22.07 -42.94
CA ASP A 819 -16.67 -22.27 -41.50
C ASP A 819 -17.90 -21.90 -40.66
N ARG A 820 -18.69 -20.91 -41.09
CA ARG A 820 -19.92 -20.50 -40.42
C ARG A 820 -21.00 -21.57 -40.47
N PHE A 821 -21.14 -22.30 -41.58
CA PHE A 821 -22.05 -23.44 -41.65
C PHE A 821 -21.62 -24.56 -40.69
N ARG A 822 -20.32 -24.85 -40.60
CA ARG A 822 -19.78 -25.84 -39.65
C ARG A 822 -20.12 -25.49 -38.20
N VAL A 823 -19.94 -24.23 -37.80
CA VAL A 823 -20.31 -23.74 -36.46
C VAL A 823 -21.82 -23.83 -36.25
N ALA A 824 -22.62 -23.35 -37.20
CA ALA A 824 -24.08 -23.37 -37.09
C ALA A 824 -24.64 -24.81 -37.02
N SER A 825 -24.06 -25.75 -37.76
CA SER A 825 -24.42 -27.17 -37.69
C SER A 825 -24.10 -27.77 -36.33
N ARG A 826 -22.92 -27.46 -35.78
CA ARG A 826 -22.56 -27.89 -34.43
C ARG A 826 -23.59 -27.41 -33.41
N VAL A 827 -23.94 -26.12 -33.45
CA VAL A 827 -24.95 -25.52 -32.55
C VAL A 827 -26.35 -26.10 -32.76
N ASN A 828 -26.71 -26.45 -33.98
CA ASN A 828 -27.98 -27.12 -34.26
C ASN A 828 -28.07 -28.48 -33.53
N ASP A 829 -26.96 -29.21 -33.46
CA ASP A 829 -26.86 -30.54 -32.86
C ASP A 829 -26.60 -30.51 -31.33
N LEU A 830 -26.16 -29.36 -30.77
CA LEU A 830 -25.94 -29.19 -29.32
C LEU A 830 -27.22 -29.46 -28.51
N GLN A 831 -27.10 -30.30 -27.47
CA GLN A 831 -28.18 -30.62 -26.53
C GLN A 831 -28.12 -29.79 -25.23
N SER A 832 -26.95 -29.27 -24.87
CA SER A 832 -26.71 -28.55 -23.61
C SER A 832 -25.77 -27.36 -23.80
N GLU A 833 -25.92 -26.34 -22.95
CA GLU A 833 -25.01 -25.18 -22.90
C GLU A 833 -23.58 -25.59 -22.55
N ALA A 834 -23.39 -26.65 -21.74
CA ALA A 834 -22.07 -27.12 -21.29
C ALA A 834 -21.15 -27.59 -22.42
N GLU A 835 -21.71 -27.87 -23.60
CA GLU A 835 -20.95 -28.32 -24.77
C GLU A 835 -20.36 -27.17 -25.61
N LEU A 836 -20.69 -25.91 -25.29
CA LEU A 836 -20.10 -24.73 -25.94
C LEU A 836 -18.59 -24.65 -25.71
N LEU A 837 -17.87 -24.14 -26.70
CA LEU A 837 -16.43 -23.87 -26.63
C LEU A 837 -16.07 -22.99 -25.42
N LEU A 838 -16.99 -22.11 -25.03
CA LEU A 838 -16.87 -21.26 -23.84
C LEU A 838 -16.58 -22.05 -22.56
N PHE A 839 -17.19 -23.23 -22.39
CA PHE A 839 -17.06 -24.07 -21.20
C PHE A 839 -16.00 -25.17 -21.37
N LYS A 840 -15.81 -25.70 -22.58
CA LYS A 840 -14.77 -26.72 -22.87
C LYS A 840 -13.35 -26.23 -22.60
N GLN A 841 -13.08 -24.93 -22.77
CA GLN A 841 -11.77 -24.36 -22.43
C GLN A 841 -11.53 -24.23 -20.92
N GLU A 842 -12.55 -24.30 -20.05
CA GLU A 842 -12.36 -24.30 -18.59
C GLU A 842 -11.78 -25.63 -18.07
N GLU A 843 -12.16 -26.76 -18.66
CA GLU A 843 -11.66 -28.09 -18.25
C GLU A 843 -10.17 -28.27 -18.58
N LEU A 844 -9.71 -27.79 -19.74
CA LEU A 844 -8.30 -27.89 -20.16
C LEU A 844 -7.33 -27.04 -19.32
N ILE A 845 -7.77 -25.89 -18.78
CA ILE A 845 -6.92 -25.03 -17.95
C ILE A 845 -6.78 -25.59 -16.53
N LEU A 846 -7.80 -26.30 -16.03
CA LEU A 846 -7.74 -26.94 -14.71
C LEU A 846 -6.85 -28.20 -14.71
N ASP A 847 -6.74 -28.91 -15.83
CA ASP A 847 -5.87 -30.10 -15.95
C ASP A 847 -4.38 -29.77 -16.13
N GLU A 848 -4.00 -28.55 -16.52
CA GLU A 848 -2.60 -28.10 -16.59
C GLU A 848 -2.09 -27.48 -15.26
N GLU A 849 -2.97 -27.18 -14.30
CA GLU A 849 -2.63 -26.66 -12.95
C GLU A 849 -2.55 -27.75 -11.86
N VAL A 850 -2.75 -29.03 -12.20
CA VAL A 850 -2.56 -30.21 -11.33
C VAL A 850 -1.23 -30.90 -11.64
#